data_AF-A0A971B797-F1
#
_entry.id   AF-A0A971B797-F1
#
_cell.length_a   1.000
_cell.length_b   1.000
_cell.length_c   1.000
_cell.angle_alpha   90.00
_cell.angle_beta   90.00
_cell.angle_gamma   90.00
#
_symmetry.space_group_name_H-M   'P 1'
#
loop_
_entity.id
_entity.type
_entity.pdbx_description
1 polymer ?
#
loop_
_entity_poly.entity_id
_entity_poly.type
_entity_poly.pdbx_seq_one_letter_code
_entity_poly.pdbx_strand_id
1 'polypeptide(L)'
;AFRIANSWGTSWSPGGVNDGGFTWLAYDALKGVSAVSGGPSTGRQPAWRSYEAYWMNAREDYTPSLLAQFDIQHGNRYQFSVTLGTADAGQTTPERTWTPTGLSYDGGAYGFDGNTYATTSAASVGTFVLDFTNLGASYGTSTTYFLGVNDNADAAIEATVSSFKLTDSLGNVLASSTNVPITDADGYETIVYTSVESTLTDFVVDSNWVNVDEGATGTIGVKLASAPAGDVTVSADWISGDSDLFITSGGSLVFTTSNWDSYQTVEISAAQDVDSLNGEATLQFTAAGLRPRTVKATEVDDDAIYVAMMDSDPGWSYDPQWAWGTPLGGGGYRGSPDPASGATGTTAIGYNLAGDYENNLSLTQWVTTTPIDCSGYEDVELRFYRWLGVETSTYDRASIEVSNDGAAWTEIWSNSGEIADSFWSLQTFGISAIADGQASVQIRWGMGMTDSSVTYCGWNIDDVALTGTLVATPSTAPASIDLVSSSDTGASDSDDLTKYDNSDSGNVLQFDVTGTIPGAEVRIYADGTEIGLATAIDTTTTVTTDGAFDLVDGPHTITATQKEPGKVESAPTEGLAITVDTSPPEPIFAVVPPTQPDFVIDSIAIDFDQPVAGLDPNDFGLTRDGTTVVLTGSTVTPSDPGDYSLSYTLGSLAPLAANPGAYILTLHGAGMGIVDSAGNELQVDATIGWATLSGTTGNDTISVSSTATEHVVRINTDEYRLNAAFATEIYLDGAGGRDRITIVGTDGGELATLQPGSVDVQHLADASYPEFWVHGTNIEEVTVNASAGDDTVIMTGSSESNRFYSHPNYSTLRDIPGSFSFRVEGFETATVEAPGSGSDYAFLYDSPNNDELLAEPEKAVFTRSAGTAAETVTTANGFRQVYAYASDGDDTAGLTGSATGANRFYGYADYSLFTDTTRSFYFYARGFDAVTATSPEAAIGYAYLYDSPGFDEFEASTTSATMDRKAPWSDTTANGFARIYAYSTKGGGDKAKLNGSTAGGNTFYSYPTHSTLYDAARSFYHYVRGFGSVTAFASIADSPGDRAYLYDSSGDDTLSKQFFENDKYQGGRLTDGLTYENWFKYFDVVYARSSDQGTTDTIEGEQELAYRLIEMGSW
;
A
#
# COMPACT_ATOMS: atom_id res chain seq x y z
N ALA A 1 -63.92 4.19 7.35
CA ALA A 1 -63.84 5.56 6.85
C ALA A 1 -62.66 5.61 5.88
N PHE A 2 -62.69 6.46 4.86
CA PHE A 2 -61.51 6.73 4.05
C PHE A 2 -60.65 7.78 4.76
N ARG A 3 -59.37 7.54 4.93
CA ARG A 3 -58.41 8.59 5.30
C ARG A 3 -57.97 9.25 3.99
N ILE A 4 -58.37 10.49 3.78
CA ILE A 4 -58.09 11.22 2.54
C ILE A 4 -57.13 12.37 2.84
N ALA A 5 -56.18 12.62 1.95
CA ALA A 5 -55.32 13.79 2.04
C ALA A 5 -56.18 15.05 1.86
N ASN A 6 -55.88 16.11 2.61
CA ASN A 6 -56.55 17.40 2.49
C ASN A 6 -55.57 18.43 1.90
N SER A 7 -56.10 19.34 1.08
CA SER A 7 -55.31 20.36 0.39
C SER A 7 -54.99 21.59 1.24
N TRP A 8 -55.45 21.64 2.49
CA TRP A 8 -55.20 22.76 3.42
C TRP A 8 -53.95 22.55 4.29
N GLY A 9 -53.17 21.51 3.99
CA GLY A 9 -51.86 21.26 4.59
C GLY A 9 -51.92 20.56 5.96
N THR A 10 -50.75 20.36 6.55
CA THR A 10 -50.60 19.58 7.79
C THR A 10 -51.09 20.32 9.03
N SER A 11 -51.43 21.61 8.93
CA SER A 11 -51.94 22.42 10.03
C SER A 11 -53.46 22.49 10.10
N TRP A 12 -54.16 22.04 9.04
CA TRP A 12 -55.62 22.08 8.99
C TRP A 12 -56.23 20.99 9.87
N SER A 13 -57.09 21.40 10.81
CA SER A 13 -57.60 20.58 11.90
C SER A 13 -59.10 20.83 12.16
N PRO A 14 -59.99 20.25 11.33
CA PRO A 14 -61.42 20.40 11.55
C PRO A 14 -61.82 19.72 12.87
N GLY A 15 -62.35 20.49 13.81
CA GLY A 15 -62.74 20.00 15.14
C GLY A 15 -61.59 19.78 16.13
N GLY A 16 -60.39 20.32 15.85
CA GLY A 16 -59.25 20.29 16.77
C GLY A 16 -58.43 19.00 16.76
N VAL A 17 -58.73 18.06 15.85
CA VAL A 17 -57.88 16.89 15.58
C VAL A 17 -57.04 17.18 14.35
N ASN A 18 -55.72 17.18 14.51
CA ASN A 18 -54.79 17.33 13.40
C ASN A 18 -54.29 15.93 13.01
N ASP A 19 -54.62 15.48 11.80
CA ASP A 19 -54.17 14.19 11.26
C ASP A 19 -53.10 14.39 10.17
N GLY A 20 -52.19 15.35 10.37
CA GLY A 20 -50.95 15.49 9.60
C GLY A 20 -51.17 15.73 8.10
N GLY A 21 -52.21 16.47 7.73
CA GLY A 21 -52.56 16.71 6.33
C GLY A 21 -53.59 15.73 5.77
N PHE A 22 -54.17 14.89 6.63
CA PHE A 22 -55.24 13.97 6.26
C PHE A 22 -56.52 14.27 7.04
N THR A 23 -57.66 13.75 6.56
CA THR A 23 -58.94 13.78 7.26
C THR A 23 -59.71 12.48 7.02
N TRP A 24 -60.56 12.11 7.97
CA TRP A 24 -61.32 10.86 7.89
C TRP A 24 -62.74 11.11 7.39
N LEU A 25 -63.03 10.58 6.21
CA LEU A 25 -64.36 10.58 5.60
C LEU A 25 -65.09 9.28 5.95
N ALA A 26 -66.15 9.34 6.75
CA ALA A 26 -66.95 8.15 7.04
C ALA A 26 -67.59 7.58 5.76
N TYR A 27 -67.65 6.24 5.62
CA TYR A 27 -68.21 5.58 4.42
C TYR A 27 -69.63 6.03 4.09
N ASP A 28 -70.40 6.34 5.13
CA ASP A 28 -71.78 6.78 5.06
C ASP A 28 -71.93 8.32 4.92
N ALA A 29 -70.83 9.08 5.03
CA ALA A 29 -70.82 10.53 4.84
C ALA A 29 -70.84 10.97 3.36
N LEU A 30 -70.84 10.02 2.41
CA LEU A 30 -71.03 10.29 0.98
C LEU A 30 -72.45 10.83 0.67
N LYS A 31 -73.38 10.73 1.61
CA LYS A 31 -74.77 11.20 1.47
C LYS A 31 -75.11 12.24 2.54
N GLY A 32 -76.00 13.16 2.22
CA GLY A 32 -76.50 14.17 3.17
C GLY A 32 -77.31 13.61 4.35
N VAL A 33 -77.71 12.33 4.31
CA VAL A 33 -78.45 11.64 5.39
C VAL A 33 -77.75 10.31 5.67
N SER A 34 -77.52 10.00 6.95
CA SER A 34 -76.89 8.76 7.38
C SER A 34 -77.81 7.56 7.18
N ALA A 35 -77.33 6.51 6.53
CA ALA A 35 -77.99 5.22 6.40
C ALA A 35 -77.71 4.29 7.60
N VAL A 36 -76.84 4.71 8.53
CA VAL A 36 -76.57 3.98 9.78
C VAL A 36 -77.63 4.34 10.81
N SER A 37 -78.33 3.32 11.35
CA SER A 37 -79.36 3.53 12.37
C SER A 37 -78.79 4.24 13.61
N GLY A 38 -79.38 5.37 14.00
CA GLY A 38 -78.89 6.23 15.09
C GLY A 38 -77.73 7.16 14.70
N GLY A 39 -77.29 7.13 13.43
CA GLY A 39 -76.25 8.02 12.91
C GLY A 39 -76.68 9.49 12.83
N PRO A 40 -75.77 10.45 13.05
CA PRO A 40 -76.10 11.87 13.01
C PRO A 40 -76.33 12.33 11.56
N SER A 41 -77.59 12.64 11.23
CA SER A 41 -77.98 13.19 9.92
C SER A 41 -78.13 14.71 9.91
N THR A 42 -78.09 15.36 11.09
CA THR A 42 -78.26 16.82 11.19
C THR A 42 -76.93 17.51 10.91
N GLY A 43 -76.89 18.42 9.93
CA GLY A 43 -75.69 19.22 9.60
C GLY A 43 -74.68 18.54 8.68
N ARG A 44 -74.97 17.33 8.17
CA ARG A 44 -74.10 16.66 7.17
C ARG A 44 -74.19 17.36 5.81
N GLN A 45 -73.04 17.51 5.15
CA GLN A 45 -72.93 17.96 3.76
C GLN A 45 -72.46 16.79 2.88
N PRO A 46 -72.99 16.64 1.65
CA PRO A 46 -72.51 15.63 0.72
C PRO A 46 -71.04 15.90 0.34
N ALA A 47 -70.23 14.85 0.33
CA ALA A 47 -68.79 14.96 0.09
C ALA A 47 -68.40 15.15 -1.39
N TRP A 48 -69.30 14.84 -2.35
CA TRP A 48 -69.05 14.98 -3.78
C TRP A 48 -69.95 16.05 -4.40
N ARG A 49 -69.36 16.93 -5.22
CA ARG A 49 -70.10 17.89 -6.07
C ARG A 49 -70.69 17.10 -7.25
N SER A 50 -71.98 17.29 -7.53
CA SER A 50 -72.70 16.62 -8.64
C SER A 50 -72.66 15.07 -8.66
N TYR A 51 -72.25 14.42 -7.58
CA TYR A 51 -72.03 12.96 -7.50
C TYR A 51 -70.91 12.42 -8.43
N GLU A 52 -69.99 13.27 -8.87
CA GLU A 52 -68.87 12.85 -9.73
C GLU A 52 -67.61 12.60 -8.92
N ALA A 53 -66.85 11.57 -9.29
CA ALA A 53 -65.54 11.26 -8.75
C ALA A 53 -64.61 10.89 -9.90
N TYR A 54 -63.42 11.49 -9.94
CA TYR A 54 -62.38 11.12 -10.88
C TYR A 54 -61.59 9.94 -10.33
N TRP A 55 -61.45 8.90 -11.15
CA TRP A 55 -60.59 7.74 -10.86
C TRP A 55 -59.36 7.82 -11.75
N MET A 56 -58.18 7.70 -11.15
CA MET A 56 -56.90 7.63 -11.85
C MET A 56 -56.31 6.22 -11.67
N ASN A 57 -55.94 5.56 -12.77
CA ASN A 57 -55.08 4.38 -12.71
C ASN A 57 -53.62 4.85 -12.81
N ALA A 58 -52.86 4.70 -11.73
CA ALA A 58 -51.41 4.69 -11.84
C ALA A 58 -51.01 3.43 -12.62
N ARG A 59 -50.31 3.61 -13.74
CA ARG A 59 -49.72 2.50 -14.50
C ARG A 59 -48.27 2.41 -14.06
N GLU A 60 -47.85 1.25 -13.57
CA GLU A 60 -46.48 1.04 -13.07
C GLU A 60 -45.45 1.27 -14.18
N ASP A 61 -45.81 0.99 -15.43
CA ASP A 61 -44.90 1.08 -16.59
C ASP A 61 -45.14 2.32 -17.46
N TYR A 62 -45.75 3.38 -16.92
CA TYR A 62 -46.03 4.59 -17.68
C TYR A 62 -45.35 5.82 -17.09
N THR A 63 -44.31 6.27 -17.79
CA THR A 63 -43.63 7.53 -17.52
C THR A 63 -43.99 8.54 -18.61
N PRO A 64 -44.60 9.70 -18.27
CA PRO A 64 -44.89 10.75 -19.25
C PRO A 64 -43.60 11.24 -19.93
N SER A 65 -43.49 11.06 -21.23
CA SER A 65 -42.36 11.55 -22.04
C SER A 65 -42.40 13.05 -22.35
N LEU A 66 -43.53 13.71 -22.14
CA LEU A 66 -43.69 15.14 -22.38
C LEU A 66 -44.72 15.72 -21.41
N LEU A 67 -44.29 16.66 -20.59
CA LEU A 67 -45.11 17.38 -19.63
C LEU A 67 -45.22 18.84 -20.03
N ALA A 68 -46.36 19.47 -19.73
CA ALA A 68 -46.55 20.89 -19.84
C ALA A 68 -46.74 21.49 -18.45
N GLN A 69 -45.86 22.40 -18.05
CA GLN A 69 -45.96 23.16 -16.83
C GLN A 69 -46.38 24.60 -17.13
N PHE A 70 -47.35 25.12 -16.38
CA PHE A 70 -47.77 26.52 -16.49
C PHE A 70 -48.24 27.08 -15.15
N ASP A 71 -48.09 28.39 -15.02
CA ASP A 71 -48.54 29.15 -13.86
C ASP A 71 -49.74 30.01 -14.26
N ILE A 72 -50.84 29.88 -13.51
CA ILE A 72 -52.05 30.66 -13.71
C ILE A 72 -52.49 31.36 -12.42
N GLN A 73 -52.88 32.61 -12.55
CA GLN A 73 -53.42 33.45 -11.48
C GLN A 73 -54.90 33.68 -11.75
N HIS A 74 -55.74 33.40 -10.75
CA HIS A 74 -57.15 33.77 -10.78
C HIS A 74 -57.71 34.04 -9.38
N GLY A 75 -58.60 35.03 -9.28
CA GLY A 75 -59.26 35.41 -8.02
C GLY A 75 -60.21 34.35 -7.46
N ASN A 76 -60.82 33.56 -8.35
CA ASN A 76 -61.90 32.63 -8.02
C ASN A 76 -61.83 31.39 -8.95
N ARG A 77 -61.46 30.22 -8.43
CA ARG A 77 -61.22 29.04 -9.30
C ARG A 77 -62.44 28.60 -10.12
N TYR A 78 -63.65 28.80 -9.62
CA TYR A 78 -64.87 28.44 -10.35
C TYR A 78 -65.17 29.27 -11.61
N GLN A 79 -64.36 30.29 -11.89
CA GLN A 79 -64.62 31.22 -13.00
C GLN A 79 -63.70 31.00 -14.21
N PHE A 80 -62.53 30.39 -14.04
CA PHE A 80 -61.60 30.17 -15.16
C PHE A 80 -61.74 28.76 -15.79
N SER A 81 -61.27 28.63 -17.02
CA SER A 81 -61.11 27.39 -17.78
C SER A 81 -59.77 27.40 -18.51
N VAL A 82 -59.19 26.22 -18.69
CA VAL A 82 -57.95 26.03 -19.46
C VAL A 82 -58.23 25.09 -20.63
N THR A 83 -57.68 25.41 -21.80
CA THR A 83 -57.79 24.60 -23.02
C THR A 83 -56.40 24.27 -23.53
N LEU A 84 -56.05 22.99 -23.62
CA LEU A 84 -54.79 22.52 -24.20
C LEU A 84 -54.98 22.36 -25.70
N GLY A 85 -53.96 22.59 -26.50
CA GLY A 85 -54.06 22.33 -27.93
C GLY A 85 -52.75 22.05 -28.63
N THR A 86 -52.85 21.56 -29.86
CA THR A 86 -51.73 21.28 -30.76
C THR A 86 -52.05 21.74 -32.17
N ALA A 87 -51.00 22.11 -32.91
CA ALA A 87 -51.03 22.36 -34.36
C ALA A 87 -49.63 22.13 -34.94
N ASP A 88 -49.55 22.10 -36.27
CA ASP A 88 -48.27 22.12 -36.98
C ASP A 88 -47.43 23.37 -36.61
N ALA A 89 -46.10 23.28 -36.76
CA ALA A 89 -45.17 24.37 -36.46
C ALA A 89 -45.55 25.71 -37.12
N GLY A 90 -45.34 26.81 -36.39
CA GLY A 90 -45.60 28.18 -36.86
C GLY A 90 -47.07 28.62 -36.84
N GLN A 91 -48.02 27.76 -36.43
CA GLN A 91 -49.42 28.17 -36.26
C GLN A 91 -49.59 29.08 -35.04
N THR A 92 -50.57 29.98 -35.10
CA THR A 92 -50.88 30.93 -34.01
C THR A 92 -52.16 30.61 -33.25
N THR A 93 -52.89 29.57 -33.69
CA THR A 93 -54.09 29.03 -33.04
C THR A 93 -54.05 27.50 -33.08
N PRO A 94 -54.54 26.79 -32.04
CA PRO A 94 -54.56 25.33 -32.05
C PRO A 94 -55.55 24.77 -33.06
N GLU A 95 -55.19 23.67 -33.70
CA GLU A 95 -56.06 22.92 -34.61
C GLU A 95 -56.84 21.82 -33.88
N ARG A 96 -56.23 21.24 -32.85
CA ARG A 96 -56.85 20.28 -31.95
C ARG A 96 -56.82 20.87 -30.55
N THR A 97 -57.95 20.78 -29.85
CA THR A 97 -58.09 21.29 -28.48
C THR A 97 -58.72 20.27 -27.56
N TRP A 98 -58.32 20.32 -26.29
CA TRP A 98 -58.90 19.54 -25.20
C TRP A 98 -59.02 20.42 -23.95
N THR A 99 -60.20 20.42 -23.34
CA THR A 99 -60.48 21.23 -22.15
C THR A 99 -60.68 20.28 -20.95
N PRO A 100 -59.74 20.21 -20.00
CA PRO A 100 -59.88 19.37 -18.81
C PRO A 100 -61.06 19.82 -17.94
N THR A 101 -62.11 19.00 -17.87
CA THR A 101 -63.36 19.33 -17.14
C THR A 101 -63.14 19.57 -15.65
N GLY A 102 -62.23 18.84 -15.01
CA GLY A 102 -61.94 18.98 -13.57
C GLY A 102 -61.15 20.24 -13.19
N LEU A 103 -60.60 20.96 -14.18
CA LEU A 103 -59.89 22.23 -13.99
C LEU A 103 -60.66 23.42 -14.58
N SER A 104 -61.85 23.18 -15.13
CA SER A 104 -62.63 24.19 -15.84
C SER A 104 -63.90 24.53 -15.06
N TYR A 105 -64.01 25.78 -14.63
CA TYR A 105 -65.15 26.32 -13.87
C TYR A 105 -65.44 25.56 -12.55
N ASP A 106 -64.40 24.98 -11.95
CA ASP A 106 -64.49 24.16 -10.73
C ASP A 106 -63.54 24.67 -9.62
N GLY A 107 -63.63 24.14 -8.40
CA GLY A 107 -62.74 24.50 -7.28
C GLY A 107 -63.22 25.66 -6.40
N GLY A 108 -64.46 26.13 -6.60
CA GLY A 108 -65.18 27.01 -5.69
C GLY A 108 -64.75 28.48 -5.72
N ALA A 109 -65.36 29.27 -4.83
CA ALA A 109 -65.34 30.73 -4.82
C ALA A 109 -64.05 31.39 -4.30
N TYR A 110 -62.94 30.65 -4.19
CA TYR A 110 -61.70 31.15 -3.62
C TYR A 110 -60.56 31.03 -4.63
N GLY A 111 -59.54 31.88 -4.52
CA GLY A 111 -58.29 31.79 -5.28
C GLY A 111 -57.46 30.55 -4.90
N PHE A 112 -56.32 30.33 -5.59
CA PHE A 112 -55.50 29.12 -5.42
C PHE A 112 -54.96 28.89 -3.99
N ASP A 113 -54.85 29.94 -3.16
CA ASP A 113 -54.49 29.91 -1.74
C ASP A 113 -55.57 29.31 -0.83
N GLY A 114 -56.79 29.17 -1.34
CA GLY A 114 -57.94 28.64 -0.60
C GLY A 114 -58.50 29.55 0.51
N ASN A 115 -57.97 30.77 0.67
CA ASN A 115 -58.29 31.67 1.78
C ASN A 115 -58.99 32.96 1.34
N THR A 116 -58.84 33.37 0.08
CA THR A 116 -59.27 34.71 -0.37
C THR A 116 -60.43 34.61 -1.37
N TYR A 117 -61.64 35.06 -0.99
CA TYR A 117 -62.71 35.38 -1.95
C TYR A 117 -62.34 36.74 -2.53
N ALA A 118 -61.73 36.75 -3.70
CA ALA A 118 -61.18 37.97 -4.27
C ALA A 118 -62.26 38.73 -5.05
N THR A 119 -62.35 40.04 -4.82
CA THR A 119 -63.17 40.98 -5.63
C THR A 119 -62.32 41.76 -6.64
N THR A 120 -61.03 41.41 -6.73
CA THR A 120 -60.00 41.98 -7.63
C THR A 120 -59.04 40.86 -8.05
N SER A 121 -58.37 40.98 -9.20
CA SER A 121 -57.43 39.99 -9.76
C SER A 121 -56.15 39.69 -8.94
N ALA A 122 -55.92 40.34 -7.79
CA ALA A 122 -54.73 40.20 -6.96
C ALA A 122 -54.70 38.91 -6.07
N ALA A 123 -54.86 37.73 -6.67
CA ALA A 123 -54.85 36.44 -5.96
C ALA A 123 -53.55 35.65 -6.13
N SER A 124 -53.38 34.57 -5.36
CA SER A 124 -52.25 33.63 -5.45
C SER A 124 -52.17 32.90 -6.79
N VAL A 125 -50.95 32.62 -7.28
CA VAL A 125 -50.66 31.82 -8.48
C VAL A 125 -50.77 30.32 -8.16
N GLY A 126 -51.38 29.55 -9.07
CA GLY A 126 -51.34 28.09 -9.06
C GLY A 126 -50.45 27.55 -10.18
N THR A 127 -49.56 26.62 -9.85
CA THR A 127 -48.73 25.90 -10.83
C THR A 127 -49.38 24.58 -11.19
N PHE A 128 -49.53 24.32 -12.49
CA PHE A 128 -50.11 23.11 -13.04
C PHE A 128 -49.09 22.37 -13.89
N VAL A 129 -49.09 21.05 -13.80
CA VAL A 129 -48.30 20.16 -14.66
C VAL A 129 -49.25 19.14 -15.27
N LEU A 130 -49.29 19.08 -16.60
CA LEU A 130 -50.18 18.20 -17.35
C LEU A 130 -49.38 17.33 -18.31
N ASP A 131 -49.83 16.08 -18.46
CA ASP A 131 -49.23 15.12 -19.39
C ASP A 131 -49.67 15.39 -20.84
N PHE A 132 -48.68 15.67 -21.69
CA PHE A 132 -48.84 15.98 -23.11
C PHE A 132 -48.36 14.82 -24.02
N THR A 133 -47.85 13.72 -23.47
CA THR A 133 -47.22 12.60 -24.22
C THR A 133 -48.08 12.08 -25.36
N ASN A 134 -49.39 11.96 -25.15
CA ASN A 134 -50.32 11.41 -26.14
C ASN A 134 -51.10 12.47 -26.93
N LEU A 135 -50.94 13.75 -26.61
CA LEU A 135 -51.61 14.86 -27.32
C LEU A 135 -50.91 15.21 -28.65
N GLY A 136 -49.62 14.86 -28.79
CA GLY A 136 -48.80 15.13 -29.97
C GLY A 136 -48.66 13.97 -30.97
N ALA A 137 -49.44 12.89 -30.86
CA ALA A 137 -49.25 11.70 -31.67
C ALA A 137 -49.80 11.87 -33.10
N SER A 138 -49.03 12.51 -33.97
CA SER A 138 -48.76 12.14 -35.38
C SER A 138 -47.93 13.25 -36.05
N TYR A 139 -46.92 12.85 -36.83
CA TYR A 139 -46.12 13.62 -37.81
C TYR A 139 -44.74 14.15 -37.37
N GLY A 140 -43.70 13.68 -38.07
CA GLY A 140 -42.27 13.90 -37.82
C GLY A 140 -41.72 15.24 -38.30
N THR A 141 -42.35 16.33 -37.88
CA THR A 141 -41.79 17.70 -37.95
C THR A 141 -42.23 18.49 -36.72
N SER A 142 -41.55 19.60 -36.42
CA SER A 142 -41.81 20.45 -35.25
C SER A 142 -43.32 20.70 -35.00
N THR A 143 -43.73 20.64 -33.73
CA THR A 143 -45.12 20.81 -33.28
C THR A 143 -45.23 22.06 -32.40
N THR A 144 -46.28 22.86 -32.61
CA THR A 144 -46.63 23.97 -31.70
C THR A 144 -47.69 23.50 -30.71
N TYR A 145 -47.36 23.59 -29.42
CA TYR A 145 -48.25 23.29 -28.31
C TYR A 145 -48.89 24.58 -27.79
N PHE A 146 -50.17 24.53 -27.47
CA PHE A 146 -50.97 25.69 -27.06
C PHE A 146 -51.54 25.49 -25.66
N LEU A 147 -51.58 26.59 -24.91
CA LEU A 147 -52.30 26.73 -23.66
C LEU A 147 -53.25 27.92 -23.80
N GLY A 148 -54.54 27.62 -23.78
CA GLY A 148 -55.65 28.56 -23.82
C GLY A 148 -56.20 28.81 -22.43
N VAL A 149 -56.57 30.05 -22.14
CA VAL A 149 -57.26 30.45 -20.91
C VAL A 149 -58.55 31.20 -21.25
N ASN A 150 -59.58 30.99 -20.43
CA ASN A 150 -60.88 31.64 -20.54
C ASN A 150 -61.43 31.96 -19.14
N ASP A 151 -62.09 33.10 -18.94
CA ASP A 151 -62.84 33.46 -17.72
C ASP A 151 -64.35 33.70 -17.98
N ASN A 152 -65.20 33.29 -17.05
CA ASN A 152 -66.66 33.33 -17.19
C ASN A 152 -67.33 34.54 -16.54
N ALA A 153 -66.58 35.56 -16.14
CA ALA A 153 -67.08 36.70 -15.37
C ALA A 153 -66.81 38.06 -16.02
N ASP A 154 -67.52 39.08 -15.53
CA ASP A 154 -67.38 40.49 -15.95
C ASP A 154 -66.02 41.07 -15.49
N ALA A 155 -65.45 42.00 -16.26
CA ALA A 155 -64.03 42.40 -16.41
C ALA A 155 -63.23 42.88 -15.17
N ALA A 156 -63.64 42.56 -13.94
CA ALA A 156 -62.99 42.97 -12.70
C ALA A 156 -61.97 41.96 -12.14
N ILE A 157 -61.98 40.70 -12.60
CA ILE A 157 -61.09 39.63 -12.15
C ILE A 157 -60.64 38.84 -13.39
N GLU A 158 -59.38 39.00 -13.78
CA GLU A 158 -58.85 38.41 -15.02
C GLU A 158 -58.07 37.11 -14.74
N ALA A 159 -58.14 36.16 -15.68
CA ALA A 159 -57.31 34.96 -15.69
C ALA A 159 -55.99 35.23 -16.38
N THR A 160 -54.89 35.19 -15.60
CA THR A 160 -53.54 35.49 -16.10
C THR A 160 -52.68 34.24 -16.12
N VAL A 161 -52.19 33.83 -17.30
CA VAL A 161 -51.14 32.80 -17.40
C VAL A 161 -49.79 33.51 -17.44
N SER A 162 -48.93 33.26 -16.46
CA SER A 162 -47.61 33.92 -16.34
C SER A 162 -46.45 33.08 -16.84
N SER A 163 -46.63 31.76 -16.99
CA SER A 163 -45.62 30.87 -17.56
C SER A 163 -46.29 29.74 -18.34
N PHE A 164 -45.63 29.25 -19.38
CA PHE A 164 -45.99 28.02 -20.07
C PHE A 164 -44.72 27.41 -20.65
N LYS A 165 -44.38 26.19 -20.25
CA LYS A 165 -43.18 25.47 -20.69
C LYS A 165 -43.46 23.98 -20.86
N LEU A 166 -42.72 23.36 -21.76
CA LEU A 166 -42.64 21.91 -21.91
C LEU A 166 -41.44 21.38 -21.12
N THR A 167 -41.63 20.27 -20.42
CA THR A 167 -40.59 19.56 -19.70
C THR A 167 -40.62 18.06 -20.01
N ASP A 168 -39.53 17.35 -19.76
CA ASP A 168 -39.54 15.88 -19.71
C ASP A 168 -40.01 15.38 -18.32
N SER A 169 -40.05 14.06 -18.13
CA SER A 169 -40.38 13.41 -16.85
C SER A 169 -39.37 13.70 -15.74
N LEU A 170 -38.15 14.12 -16.07
CA LEU A 170 -37.09 14.46 -15.13
C LEU A 170 -37.16 15.95 -14.72
N GLY A 171 -38.05 16.72 -15.32
CA GLY A 171 -38.24 18.16 -15.04
C GLY A 171 -37.31 19.07 -15.85
N ASN A 172 -36.55 18.55 -16.80
CA ASN A 172 -35.74 19.36 -17.69
C ASN A 172 -36.64 20.18 -18.61
N VAL A 173 -36.34 21.46 -18.77
CA VAL A 173 -37.12 22.34 -19.66
C VAL A 173 -36.74 22.08 -21.11
N LEU A 174 -37.69 21.57 -21.88
CA LEU A 174 -37.53 21.27 -23.31
C LEU A 174 -37.80 22.51 -24.17
N ALA A 175 -38.79 23.31 -23.80
CA ALA A 175 -39.10 24.58 -24.48
C ALA A 175 -39.94 25.48 -23.56
N SER A 176 -39.91 26.79 -23.74
CA SER A 176 -40.74 27.75 -23.00
C SER A 176 -41.42 28.73 -23.95
N SER A 177 -42.67 29.07 -23.66
CA SER A 177 -43.38 30.11 -24.39
C SER A 177 -42.76 31.47 -24.11
N THR A 178 -42.58 32.26 -25.17
CA THR A 178 -42.19 33.67 -25.09
C THR A 178 -43.40 34.62 -25.04
N ASN A 179 -44.61 34.10 -25.28
CA ASN A 179 -45.84 34.87 -25.36
C ASN A 179 -46.63 34.77 -24.04
N VAL A 180 -45.97 35.06 -22.93
CA VAL A 180 -46.56 35.18 -21.58
C VAL A 180 -46.04 36.46 -20.91
N PRO A 181 -46.82 37.15 -20.07
CA PRO A 181 -48.14 36.75 -19.60
C PRO A 181 -49.25 36.99 -20.64
N ILE A 182 -50.28 36.13 -20.62
CA ILE A 182 -51.55 36.37 -21.31
C ILE A 182 -52.67 36.54 -20.28
N THR A 183 -53.63 37.41 -20.57
CA THR A 183 -54.76 37.74 -19.69
C THR A 183 -56.07 37.65 -20.46
N ASP A 184 -57.09 37.03 -19.85
CA ASP A 184 -58.46 37.06 -20.34
C ASP A 184 -59.39 37.77 -19.34
N ALA A 185 -60.23 38.68 -19.87
CA ALA A 185 -61.04 39.63 -19.12
C ALA A 185 -62.53 39.69 -19.56
N ASP A 186 -62.93 38.91 -20.56
CA ASP A 186 -64.21 39.09 -21.24
C ASP A 186 -65.12 37.85 -21.12
N GLY A 187 -66.27 38.02 -20.48
CA GLY A 187 -67.26 36.97 -20.21
C GLY A 187 -67.65 36.12 -21.43
N TYR A 188 -67.27 34.85 -21.38
CA TYR A 188 -67.75 33.69 -22.13
C TYR A 188 -67.36 33.50 -23.61
N GLU A 189 -66.93 34.52 -24.37
CA GLU A 189 -66.87 34.38 -25.86
C GLU A 189 -65.49 34.15 -26.50
N THR A 190 -64.34 34.38 -25.84
CA THR A 190 -63.02 34.25 -26.49
C THR A 190 -61.96 33.57 -25.63
N ILE A 191 -61.32 32.50 -26.13
CA ILE A 191 -60.15 31.86 -25.47
C ILE A 191 -58.88 32.60 -25.92
N VAL A 192 -58.04 33.02 -24.96
CA VAL A 192 -56.72 33.61 -25.24
C VAL A 192 -55.66 32.51 -25.17
N TYR A 193 -54.86 32.36 -26.24
CA TYR A 193 -53.84 31.33 -26.34
C TYR A 193 -52.42 31.88 -26.17
N THR A 194 -51.58 31.10 -25.50
CA THR A 194 -50.13 31.17 -25.57
C THR A 194 -49.61 29.86 -26.16
N SER A 195 -48.42 29.87 -26.75
CA SER A 195 -47.88 28.69 -27.44
C SER A 195 -46.38 28.54 -27.29
N VAL A 196 -45.90 27.31 -27.48
CA VAL A 196 -44.49 26.94 -27.47
C VAL A 196 -44.23 25.94 -28.59
N GLU A 197 -43.18 26.20 -29.38
CA GLU A 197 -42.74 25.33 -30.46
C GLU A 197 -41.64 24.40 -29.95
N SER A 198 -41.74 23.10 -30.28
CA SER A 198 -40.75 22.09 -29.90
C SER A 198 -39.87 21.72 -31.09
N THR A 199 -38.54 21.78 -30.91
CA THR A 199 -37.53 21.37 -31.90
C THR A 199 -36.88 20.02 -31.54
N LEU A 200 -37.53 19.19 -30.71
CA LEU A 200 -36.99 17.89 -30.30
C LEU A 200 -36.55 17.08 -31.52
N THR A 201 -35.28 16.70 -31.55
CA THR A 201 -34.71 15.79 -32.55
C THR A 201 -34.94 14.36 -32.07
N ASP A 202 -35.32 13.45 -32.98
CA ASP A 202 -35.66 12.07 -32.63
C ASP A 202 -34.46 11.14 -32.87
N PHE A 203 -34.45 9.97 -32.22
CA PHE A 203 -33.54 8.89 -32.59
C PHE A 203 -34.03 8.22 -33.87
N VAL A 204 -33.11 7.88 -34.76
CA VAL A 204 -33.38 6.97 -35.88
C VAL A 204 -32.61 5.69 -35.60
N VAL A 205 -33.34 4.59 -35.52
CA VAL A 205 -32.77 3.24 -35.44
C VAL A 205 -32.88 2.57 -36.81
N ASP A 206 -31.90 1.77 -37.18
CA ASP A 206 -31.92 1.03 -38.44
C ASP A 206 -32.96 -0.11 -38.44
N SER A 207 -33.24 -0.69 -37.27
CA SER A 207 -34.30 -1.67 -37.02
C SER A 207 -35.04 -1.40 -35.70
N ASN A 208 -36.27 -1.91 -35.57
CA ASN A 208 -37.02 -1.87 -34.30
C ASN A 208 -36.82 -3.14 -33.45
N TRP A 209 -36.12 -4.13 -34.00
CA TRP A 209 -35.83 -5.39 -33.35
C TRP A 209 -34.48 -5.95 -33.81
N VAL A 210 -33.90 -6.82 -32.98
CA VAL A 210 -32.70 -7.61 -33.27
C VAL A 210 -32.90 -9.02 -32.74
N ASN A 211 -32.55 -10.02 -33.53
CA ASN A 211 -32.44 -11.39 -33.06
C ASN A 211 -30.96 -11.68 -32.80
N VAL A 212 -30.66 -12.37 -31.70
CA VAL A 212 -29.31 -12.75 -31.30
C VAL A 212 -29.33 -14.23 -31.04
N ASP A 213 -28.64 -15.02 -31.86
CA ASP A 213 -28.48 -16.45 -31.61
C ASP A 213 -27.70 -16.65 -30.29
N GLU A 214 -28.04 -17.67 -29.51
CA GLU A 214 -27.31 -17.98 -28.26
C GLU A 214 -25.81 -18.15 -28.50
N GLY A 215 -25.01 -17.61 -27.57
CA GLY A 215 -23.56 -17.56 -27.70
C GLY A 215 -23.02 -16.64 -28.80
N ALA A 216 -23.88 -15.90 -29.52
CA ALA A 216 -23.51 -15.00 -30.61
C ALA A 216 -23.71 -13.51 -30.26
N THR A 217 -23.39 -12.63 -31.22
CA THR A 217 -23.65 -11.19 -31.14
C THR A 217 -24.56 -10.72 -32.27
N GLY A 218 -25.52 -9.86 -31.93
CA GLY A 218 -26.31 -9.07 -32.86
C GLY A 218 -25.99 -7.58 -32.72
N THR A 219 -26.34 -6.78 -33.73
CA THR A 219 -26.08 -5.33 -33.71
C THR A 219 -27.33 -4.53 -34.01
N ILE A 220 -27.40 -3.33 -33.43
CA ILE A 220 -28.40 -2.33 -33.74
C ILE A 220 -27.73 -0.97 -33.98
N GLY A 221 -28.08 -0.32 -35.08
CA GLY A 221 -27.59 1.02 -35.42
C GLY A 221 -28.52 2.10 -34.89
N VAL A 222 -27.96 3.11 -34.23
CA VAL A 222 -28.67 4.33 -33.82
C VAL A 222 -27.98 5.58 -34.38
N LYS A 223 -28.77 6.57 -34.77
CA LYS A 223 -28.31 7.90 -35.15
C LYS A 223 -29.30 8.99 -34.74
N LEU A 224 -28.94 10.25 -34.93
CA LEU A 224 -29.85 11.38 -34.70
C LEU A 224 -30.61 11.75 -35.97
N ALA A 225 -31.86 12.18 -35.85
CA ALA A 225 -32.67 12.61 -37.00
C ALA A 225 -32.23 13.95 -37.61
N SER A 226 -31.45 14.77 -36.89
CA SER A 226 -30.85 16.00 -37.41
C SER A 226 -29.61 16.42 -36.62
N ALA A 227 -28.80 17.32 -37.19
CA ALA A 227 -27.55 17.79 -36.59
C ALA A 227 -27.75 18.42 -35.20
N PRO A 228 -27.03 17.95 -34.16
CA PRO A 228 -27.10 18.56 -32.83
C PRO A 228 -26.33 19.89 -32.79
N ALA A 229 -26.67 20.77 -31.85
CA ALA A 229 -26.00 22.07 -31.68
C ALA A 229 -24.59 21.99 -31.03
N GLY A 230 -24.27 20.83 -30.46
CA GLY A 230 -23.01 20.45 -29.81
C GLY A 230 -23.00 18.94 -29.61
N ASP A 231 -21.99 18.40 -28.92
CA ASP A 231 -21.90 16.95 -28.73
C ASP A 231 -23.03 16.43 -27.84
N VAL A 232 -23.65 15.33 -28.27
CA VAL A 232 -24.75 14.65 -27.57
C VAL A 232 -24.28 13.25 -27.21
N THR A 233 -24.24 12.94 -25.92
CA THR A 233 -24.02 11.58 -25.43
C THR A 233 -25.35 10.84 -25.37
N VAL A 234 -25.42 9.69 -26.05
CA VAL A 234 -26.56 8.79 -26.11
C VAL A 234 -26.24 7.55 -25.30
N SER A 235 -27.05 7.26 -24.28
CA SER A 235 -26.97 6.03 -23.50
C SER A 235 -27.87 4.97 -24.13
N ALA A 236 -27.41 3.72 -24.14
CA ALA A 236 -28.20 2.56 -24.50
C ALA A 236 -28.30 1.64 -23.28
N ASP A 237 -29.50 1.51 -22.73
CA ASP A 237 -29.74 0.79 -21.47
C ASP A 237 -30.91 -0.19 -21.60
N TRP A 238 -30.80 -1.37 -20.98
CA TRP A 238 -31.93 -2.28 -20.84
C TRP A 238 -32.95 -1.70 -19.85
N ILE A 239 -34.22 -1.68 -20.26
CA ILE A 239 -35.32 -1.22 -19.39
C ILE A 239 -36.19 -2.37 -18.88
N SER A 240 -36.07 -3.56 -19.48
CA SER A 240 -36.75 -4.79 -19.08
C SER A 240 -36.23 -5.97 -19.90
N GLY A 241 -36.39 -7.18 -19.38
CA GLY A 241 -36.25 -8.41 -20.16
C GLY A 241 -35.33 -9.44 -19.56
N ASP A 242 -34.95 -10.39 -20.40
CA ASP A 242 -34.07 -11.48 -20.07
C ASP A 242 -32.66 -11.01 -19.67
N SER A 243 -32.09 -11.66 -18.66
CA SER A 243 -30.73 -11.39 -18.19
C SER A 243 -29.65 -11.94 -19.11
N ASP A 244 -30.01 -12.90 -19.95
CA ASP A 244 -29.08 -13.55 -20.88
C ASP A 244 -28.74 -12.64 -22.07
N LEU A 245 -29.54 -11.59 -22.30
CA LEU A 245 -29.26 -10.52 -23.26
C LEU A 245 -28.50 -9.35 -22.60
N PHE A 246 -27.25 -9.11 -23.01
CA PHE A 246 -26.42 -8.01 -22.48
C PHE A 246 -25.68 -7.21 -23.56
N ILE A 247 -25.36 -5.94 -23.26
CA ILE A 247 -24.63 -5.05 -24.17
C ILE A 247 -23.13 -5.30 -24.01
N THR A 248 -22.44 -5.65 -25.09
CA THR A 248 -20.99 -5.88 -25.11
C THR A 248 -20.21 -4.64 -25.55
N SER A 249 -20.77 -3.85 -26.46
CA SER A 249 -20.17 -2.58 -26.91
C SER A 249 -21.24 -1.55 -27.31
N GLY A 250 -20.91 -0.26 -27.23
CA GLY A 250 -21.82 0.82 -27.64
C GLY A 250 -22.87 1.27 -26.60
N GLY A 251 -22.72 0.90 -25.32
CA GLY A 251 -23.62 1.36 -24.24
C GLY A 251 -23.65 2.88 -24.02
N SER A 252 -22.61 3.60 -24.48
CA SER A 252 -22.56 5.08 -24.49
C SER A 252 -21.93 5.57 -25.79
N LEU A 253 -22.68 6.35 -26.58
CA LEU A 253 -22.29 6.82 -27.92
C LEU A 253 -22.24 8.35 -27.96
N VAL A 254 -21.23 8.94 -28.61
CA VAL A 254 -21.10 10.40 -28.73
C VAL A 254 -21.40 10.85 -30.16
N PHE A 255 -22.44 11.66 -30.32
CA PHE A 255 -22.84 12.26 -31.59
C PHE A 255 -22.47 13.75 -31.65
N THR A 256 -21.59 14.10 -32.57
CA THR A 256 -21.12 15.45 -32.86
C THR A 256 -21.83 16.04 -34.08
N THR A 257 -21.55 17.30 -34.38
CA THR A 257 -22.03 17.95 -35.62
C THR A 257 -21.56 17.27 -36.92
N SER A 258 -20.54 16.40 -36.87
CA SER A 258 -19.97 15.74 -38.05
C SER A 258 -20.36 14.27 -38.21
N ASN A 259 -20.81 13.58 -37.16
CA ASN A 259 -21.14 12.14 -37.21
C ASN A 259 -22.63 11.82 -36.91
N TRP A 260 -23.46 12.82 -36.61
CA TRP A 260 -24.86 12.64 -36.20
C TRP A 260 -25.75 11.86 -37.19
N ASP A 261 -25.47 11.94 -38.50
CA ASP A 261 -26.26 11.30 -39.57
C ASP A 261 -25.74 9.90 -39.95
N SER A 262 -24.68 9.44 -39.29
CA SER A 262 -24.12 8.10 -39.44
C SER A 262 -24.63 7.21 -38.31
N TYR A 263 -25.07 5.99 -38.65
CA TYR A 263 -25.39 4.98 -37.64
C TYR A 263 -24.14 4.61 -36.86
N GLN A 264 -24.21 4.73 -35.53
CA GLN A 264 -23.26 4.14 -34.60
C GLN A 264 -23.89 2.87 -34.03
N THR A 265 -23.07 1.86 -33.81
CA THR A 265 -23.51 0.50 -33.50
C THR A 265 -23.51 0.25 -32.00
N VAL A 266 -24.57 -0.41 -31.53
CA VAL A 266 -24.60 -1.10 -30.24
C VAL A 266 -24.59 -2.59 -30.52
N GLU A 267 -23.71 -3.30 -29.82
CA GLU A 267 -23.54 -4.74 -29.93
C GLU A 267 -24.16 -5.43 -28.71
N ILE A 268 -24.94 -6.48 -28.98
CA ILE A 268 -25.74 -7.20 -28.00
C ILE A 268 -25.37 -8.68 -28.11
N SER A 269 -25.10 -9.33 -26.99
CA SER A 269 -24.89 -10.78 -26.89
C SER A 269 -26.07 -11.46 -26.22
N ALA A 270 -26.28 -12.72 -26.59
CA ALA A 270 -27.13 -13.69 -25.89
C ALA A 270 -26.21 -14.71 -25.20
N ALA A 271 -26.43 -14.98 -23.91
CA ALA A 271 -25.70 -16.01 -23.19
C ALA A 271 -26.18 -17.39 -23.65
N GLN A 272 -25.34 -18.41 -23.51
CA GLN A 272 -25.82 -19.78 -23.71
C GLN A 272 -26.62 -20.18 -22.47
N ASP A 273 -27.83 -20.69 -22.64
CA ASP A 273 -28.54 -21.37 -21.56
C ASP A 273 -28.90 -22.82 -21.94
N VAL A 274 -29.88 -23.43 -21.27
CA VAL A 274 -30.21 -24.87 -21.43
C VAL A 274 -31.69 -25.10 -21.67
N ASP A 275 -32.46 -24.04 -21.85
CA ASP A 275 -33.89 -24.18 -22.04
C ASP A 275 -34.24 -24.32 -23.52
N SER A 276 -35.45 -23.99 -23.92
CA SER A 276 -35.85 -24.12 -25.34
C SER A 276 -36.76 -22.95 -25.72
N LEU A 277 -36.67 -21.86 -24.96
CA LEU A 277 -37.55 -20.71 -24.97
C LEU A 277 -36.70 -19.45 -25.14
N ASN A 278 -36.83 -18.85 -26.32
CA ASN A 278 -36.29 -17.53 -26.61
C ASN A 278 -36.51 -16.50 -25.48
N GLY A 279 -35.42 -16.03 -24.89
CA GLY A 279 -35.39 -14.85 -24.03
C GLY A 279 -35.71 -13.56 -24.81
N GLU A 280 -36.36 -12.58 -24.16
CA GLU A 280 -36.66 -11.29 -24.79
C GLU A 280 -36.29 -10.11 -23.88
N ALA A 281 -35.64 -9.10 -24.45
CA ALA A 281 -35.31 -7.85 -23.75
C ALA A 281 -35.64 -6.58 -24.56
N THR A 282 -35.79 -5.46 -23.85
CA THR A 282 -36.09 -4.15 -24.45
C THR A 282 -34.98 -3.15 -24.12
N LEU A 283 -34.26 -2.74 -25.16
CA LEU A 283 -33.21 -1.73 -25.11
C LEU A 283 -33.83 -0.33 -25.28
N GLN A 284 -33.35 0.65 -24.54
CA GLN A 284 -33.75 2.06 -24.66
C GLN A 284 -32.54 2.96 -24.90
N PHE A 285 -32.64 3.80 -25.92
CA PHE A 285 -31.75 4.92 -26.19
C PHE A 285 -32.25 6.18 -25.50
N THR A 286 -31.37 6.87 -24.78
CA THR A 286 -31.67 8.13 -24.09
C THR A 286 -30.57 9.18 -24.28
N ALA A 287 -30.95 10.45 -24.37
CA ALA A 287 -30.01 11.57 -24.34
C ALA A 287 -30.73 12.86 -23.93
N ALA A 288 -29.99 13.81 -23.35
CA ALA A 288 -30.54 15.09 -22.94
C ALA A 288 -31.13 15.86 -24.14
N GLY A 289 -32.39 16.29 -24.03
CA GLY A 289 -33.08 17.04 -25.09
C GLY A 289 -33.61 16.20 -26.26
N LEU A 290 -33.52 14.86 -26.18
CA LEU A 290 -34.10 13.93 -27.15
C LEU A 290 -35.25 13.13 -26.52
N ARG A 291 -36.14 12.61 -27.36
CA ARG A 291 -37.18 11.66 -26.92
C ARG A 291 -36.58 10.25 -26.83
N PRO A 292 -36.75 9.49 -25.73
CA PRO A 292 -36.26 8.11 -25.66
C PRO A 292 -36.82 7.21 -26.76
N ARG A 293 -36.00 6.27 -27.25
CA ARG A 293 -36.36 5.32 -28.31
C ARG A 293 -36.05 3.89 -27.88
N THR A 294 -36.97 2.95 -28.11
CA THR A 294 -36.80 1.55 -27.71
C THR A 294 -36.65 0.60 -28.90
N VAL A 295 -35.91 -0.49 -28.71
CA VAL A 295 -35.70 -1.61 -29.65
C VAL A 295 -35.86 -2.92 -28.89
N LYS A 296 -36.45 -3.94 -29.52
CA LYS A 296 -36.61 -5.27 -28.94
C LYS A 296 -35.44 -6.18 -29.31
N ALA A 297 -34.83 -6.86 -28.34
CA ALA A 297 -33.90 -7.95 -28.58
C ALA A 297 -34.57 -9.28 -28.25
N THR A 298 -34.38 -10.28 -29.10
CA THR A 298 -34.87 -11.64 -28.90
C THR A 298 -33.69 -12.60 -29.05
N GLU A 299 -33.42 -13.36 -28.01
CA GLU A 299 -32.51 -14.48 -28.02
C GLU A 299 -33.11 -15.60 -28.86
N VAL A 300 -32.29 -16.24 -29.71
CA VAL A 300 -32.70 -17.36 -30.56
C VAL A 300 -31.99 -18.59 -30.05
N ASP A 301 -32.78 -19.40 -29.36
CA ASP A 301 -32.40 -20.65 -28.74
C ASP A 301 -31.96 -21.71 -29.76
N ASP A 302 -30.87 -22.41 -29.47
CA ASP A 302 -30.24 -23.39 -30.35
C ASP A 302 -30.22 -24.83 -29.77
N ASP A 303 -30.84 -25.08 -28.62
CA ASP A 303 -30.82 -26.39 -27.95
C ASP A 303 -31.76 -27.44 -28.59
N ALA A 304 -32.57 -27.05 -29.59
CA ALA A 304 -33.51 -27.92 -30.30
C ALA A 304 -32.89 -28.60 -31.54
N ILE A 305 -32.40 -29.84 -31.38
CA ILE A 305 -31.77 -30.64 -32.44
C ILE A 305 -32.78 -31.12 -33.50
N TYR A 306 -33.96 -31.55 -33.09
CA TYR A 306 -35.02 -32.03 -33.99
C TYR A 306 -36.40 -31.89 -33.36
N VAL A 307 -37.43 -31.54 -34.16
CA VAL A 307 -38.82 -31.43 -33.69
C VAL A 307 -39.81 -31.96 -34.73
N ALA A 308 -40.76 -32.77 -34.28
CA ALA A 308 -41.89 -33.29 -35.05
C ALA A 308 -43.19 -33.21 -34.23
N MET A 309 -43.98 -32.15 -34.45
CA MET A 309 -45.26 -31.88 -33.77
C MET A 309 -46.45 -32.73 -34.26
N MET A 310 -46.20 -33.66 -35.20
CA MET A 310 -47.21 -34.50 -35.87
C MET A 310 -48.41 -33.80 -36.53
N ASP A 311 -48.46 -32.46 -36.61
CA ASP A 311 -49.43 -31.69 -37.41
C ASP A 311 -49.30 -31.97 -38.93
N SER A 312 -48.17 -32.53 -39.34
CA SER A 312 -47.90 -33.08 -40.67
C SER A 312 -47.16 -34.42 -40.55
N ASP A 313 -47.33 -35.32 -41.53
CA ASP A 313 -46.62 -36.60 -41.58
C ASP A 313 -45.10 -36.37 -41.53
N PRO A 314 -44.38 -36.90 -40.52
CA PRO A 314 -42.95 -36.65 -40.35
C PRO A 314 -42.07 -37.48 -41.30
N GLY A 315 -42.67 -38.33 -42.16
CA GLY A 315 -41.92 -39.11 -43.16
C GLY A 315 -41.15 -40.30 -42.58
N TRP A 316 -41.55 -40.76 -41.39
CA TRP A 316 -40.95 -41.91 -40.71
C TRP A 316 -41.26 -43.24 -41.42
N SER A 317 -40.52 -44.30 -41.09
CA SER A 317 -40.77 -45.64 -41.61
C SER A 317 -41.69 -46.42 -40.68
N TYR A 318 -42.76 -47.01 -41.21
CA TYR A 318 -43.81 -47.70 -40.45
C TYR A 318 -43.88 -49.19 -40.84
N ASP A 319 -43.79 -50.09 -39.85
CA ASP A 319 -44.23 -51.48 -40.01
C ASP A 319 -45.76 -51.56 -40.05
N PRO A 320 -46.34 -52.68 -40.56
CA PRO A 320 -47.78 -52.87 -40.59
C PRO A 320 -48.46 -52.59 -39.24
N GLN A 321 -49.63 -51.92 -39.29
CA GLN A 321 -50.42 -51.35 -38.19
C GLN A 321 -49.96 -50.00 -37.63
N TRP A 322 -48.69 -49.61 -37.75
CA TRP A 322 -48.30 -48.24 -37.43
C TRP A 322 -48.83 -47.27 -38.49
N ALA A 323 -49.41 -46.15 -38.06
CA ALA A 323 -49.89 -45.11 -38.97
C ALA A 323 -49.82 -43.72 -38.32
N TRP A 324 -49.54 -42.71 -39.15
CA TRP A 324 -49.80 -41.30 -38.83
C TRP A 324 -51.23 -40.93 -39.22
N GLY A 325 -51.94 -40.24 -38.33
CA GLY A 325 -53.31 -39.79 -38.58
C GLY A 325 -54.05 -39.45 -37.29
N THR A 326 -55.36 -39.19 -37.37
CA THR A 326 -56.19 -38.88 -36.20
C THR A 326 -56.56 -40.17 -35.45
N PRO A 327 -56.17 -40.33 -34.18
CA PRO A 327 -56.66 -41.42 -33.33
C PRO A 327 -58.19 -41.38 -33.20
N LEU A 328 -58.86 -42.52 -33.35
CA LEU A 328 -60.33 -42.57 -33.44
C LEU A 328 -61.04 -42.80 -32.10
N GLY A 329 -60.31 -42.80 -30.98
CA GLY A 329 -60.85 -43.15 -29.66
C GLY A 329 -61.31 -44.61 -29.56
N GLY A 330 -60.74 -45.50 -30.37
CA GLY A 330 -61.08 -46.92 -30.47
C GLY A 330 -60.35 -47.80 -29.45
N GLY A 331 -60.62 -49.10 -29.47
CA GLY A 331 -59.94 -50.07 -28.60
C GLY A 331 -60.44 -50.09 -27.15
N GLY A 332 -59.55 -50.39 -26.22
CA GLY A 332 -59.81 -50.53 -24.79
C GLY A 332 -60.46 -51.85 -24.40
N TYR A 333 -60.17 -52.97 -25.09
CA TYR A 333 -60.59 -54.30 -24.64
C TYR A 333 -60.19 -54.53 -23.17
N ARG A 334 -58.99 -54.06 -22.82
CA ARG A 334 -58.56 -53.78 -21.45
C ARG A 334 -57.86 -52.42 -21.42
N GLY A 335 -57.90 -51.73 -20.27
CA GLY A 335 -57.38 -50.37 -20.11
C GLY A 335 -58.29 -49.29 -20.70
N SER A 336 -57.75 -48.08 -20.88
CA SER A 336 -58.43 -46.98 -21.57
C SER A 336 -58.36 -47.17 -23.09
N PRO A 337 -59.34 -46.68 -23.86
CA PRO A 337 -59.22 -46.62 -25.33
C PRO A 337 -58.11 -45.68 -25.77
N ASP A 338 -57.83 -45.65 -27.07
CA ASP A 338 -57.01 -44.62 -27.72
C ASP A 338 -57.51 -43.21 -27.39
N PRO A 339 -56.65 -42.18 -27.53
CA PRO A 339 -57.10 -40.80 -27.51
C PRO A 339 -58.00 -40.50 -28.72
N ALA A 340 -58.70 -39.37 -28.68
CA ALA A 340 -59.54 -38.89 -29.79
C ALA A 340 -58.86 -37.81 -30.67
N SER A 341 -57.63 -37.42 -30.30
CA SER A 341 -56.78 -36.42 -30.96
C SER A 341 -55.33 -36.62 -30.53
N GLY A 342 -54.38 -35.96 -31.19
CA GLY A 342 -53.03 -35.77 -30.67
C GLY A 342 -53.02 -35.06 -29.30
N ALA A 343 -51.85 -35.06 -28.67
CA ALA A 343 -51.56 -34.28 -27.46
C ALA A 343 -51.61 -32.78 -27.79
N THR A 344 -51.04 -32.40 -28.93
CA THR A 344 -51.30 -31.13 -29.59
C THR A 344 -51.92 -31.39 -30.97
N GLY A 345 -52.64 -30.41 -31.52
CA GLY A 345 -53.30 -30.59 -32.81
C GLY A 345 -54.36 -31.70 -32.86
N THR A 346 -54.44 -32.41 -34.00
CA THR A 346 -55.50 -33.42 -34.27
C THR A 346 -54.97 -34.78 -34.72
N THR A 347 -53.66 -34.91 -34.92
CA THR A 347 -53.01 -36.08 -35.52
C THR A 347 -51.88 -36.58 -34.61
N ALA A 348 -51.61 -37.87 -34.64
CA ALA A 348 -50.55 -38.52 -33.88
C ALA A 348 -50.04 -39.74 -34.67
N ILE A 349 -48.94 -40.35 -34.22
CA ILE A 349 -48.53 -41.68 -34.69
C ILE A 349 -49.09 -42.72 -33.72
N GLY A 350 -49.84 -43.70 -34.22
CA GLY A 350 -50.41 -44.76 -33.40
C GLY A 350 -50.18 -46.16 -33.95
N TYR A 351 -50.07 -47.14 -33.05
CA TYR A 351 -50.09 -48.56 -33.40
C TYR A 351 -51.55 -49.02 -33.43
N ASN A 352 -52.15 -49.01 -34.62
CA ASN A 352 -53.58 -49.17 -34.89
C ASN A 352 -54.46 -48.04 -34.32
N LEU A 353 -54.50 -46.88 -35.02
CA LEU A 353 -55.32 -45.70 -34.65
C LEU A 353 -56.85 -45.95 -34.49
N ALA A 354 -57.34 -47.14 -34.84
CA ALA A 354 -58.75 -47.52 -34.79
C ALA A 354 -59.06 -48.57 -33.70
N GLY A 355 -58.07 -49.07 -32.95
CA GLY A 355 -58.31 -50.02 -31.87
C GLY A 355 -57.08 -50.75 -31.36
N ASP A 356 -57.31 -51.83 -30.61
CA ASP A 356 -56.24 -52.52 -29.89
C ASP A 356 -55.23 -53.23 -30.81
N TYR A 357 -54.01 -53.45 -30.29
CA TYR A 357 -53.00 -54.30 -30.94
C TYR A 357 -53.44 -55.76 -31.04
N GLU A 358 -52.85 -56.55 -31.95
CA GLU A 358 -53.22 -57.96 -32.11
C GLU A 358 -52.54 -58.91 -31.11
N ASN A 359 -53.22 -60.02 -30.79
CA ASN A 359 -52.61 -61.17 -30.11
C ASN A 359 -51.64 -61.92 -31.03
N ASN A 360 -50.66 -62.61 -30.45
CA ASN A 360 -49.70 -63.52 -31.09
C ASN A 360 -48.74 -62.83 -32.08
N LEU A 361 -48.31 -61.61 -31.80
CA LEU A 361 -47.23 -60.96 -32.55
C LEU A 361 -45.93 -61.73 -32.27
N SER A 362 -45.46 -62.46 -33.28
CA SER A 362 -44.24 -63.26 -33.19
C SER A 362 -42.95 -62.46 -33.33
N LEU A 363 -43.05 -61.19 -33.73
CA LEU A 363 -41.97 -60.21 -33.84
C LEU A 363 -42.50 -58.83 -33.43
N THR A 364 -41.63 -58.02 -32.82
CA THR A 364 -41.91 -56.60 -32.58
C THR A 364 -42.08 -55.86 -33.91
N GLN A 365 -43.12 -55.05 -34.03
CA GLN A 365 -43.37 -54.14 -35.14
C GLN A 365 -42.93 -52.73 -34.76
N TRP A 366 -42.27 -52.01 -35.67
CA TRP A 366 -41.61 -50.74 -35.37
C TRP A 366 -42.15 -49.56 -36.17
N VAL A 367 -42.14 -48.38 -35.55
CA VAL A 367 -42.06 -47.10 -36.25
C VAL A 367 -40.69 -46.48 -35.98
N THR A 368 -40.00 -45.99 -37.01
CA THR A 368 -38.61 -45.50 -36.92
C THR A 368 -38.45 -44.13 -37.56
N THR A 369 -37.78 -43.20 -36.88
CA THR A 369 -37.47 -41.86 -37.40
C THR A 369 -36.53 -41.92 -38.60
N THR A 370 -36.49 -40.84 -39.40
CA THR A 370 -35.35 -40.57 -40.29
C THR A 370 -34.08 -40.34 -39.45
N PRO A 371 -32.87 -40.45 -40.03
CA PRO A 371 -31.64 -40.02 -39.37
C PRO A 371 -31.69 -38.55 -38.94
N ILE A 372 -31.22 -38.28 -37.72
CA ILE A 372 -31.14 -36.96 -37.09
C ILE A 372 -29.66 -36.68 -36.79
N ASP A 373 -29.19 -35.48 -37.14
CA ASP A 373 -27.79 -35.07 -36.97
C ASP A 373 -27.59 -34.41 -35.59
N CYS A 374 -26.86 -35.09 -34.71
CA CYS A 374 -26.47 -34.62 -33.37
C CYS A 374 -24.96 -34.31 -33.29
N SER A 375 -24.25 -34.13 -34.42
CA SER A 375 -22.78 -34.05 -34.47
C SER A 375 -22.14 -32.85 -33.78
N GLY A 376 -22.93 -31.80 -33.52
CA GLY A 376 -22.52 -30.61 -32.78
C GLY A 376 -23.07 -30.55 -31.35
N TYR A 377 -23.69 -31.60 -30.83
CA TYR A 377 -24.41 -31.53 -29.55
C TYR A 377 -23.96 -32.60 -28.55
N GLU A 378 -23.97 -32.24 -27.27
CA GLU A 378 -23.79 -33.12 -26.11
C GLU A 378 -25.05 -33.10 -25.22
N ASP A 379 -25.14 -34.02 -24.24
CA ASP A 379 -26.30 -34.16 -23.35
C ASP A 379 -27.65 -34.37 -24.07
N VAL A 380 -27.60 -35.09 -25.20
CA VAL A 380 -28.78 -35.27 -26.06
C VAL A 380 -29.91 -36.02 -25.34
N GLU A 381 -31.13 -35.48 -25.40
CA GLU A 381 -32.32 -35.95 -24.72
C GLU A 381 -33.51 -36.10 -25.68
N LEU A 382 -34.24 -37.23 -25.59
CA LEU A 382 -35.49 -37.49 -26.29
C LEU A 382 -36.70 -37.07 -25.46
N ARG A 383 -37.58 -36.25 -26.06
CA ARG A 383 -38.86 -35.81 -25.47
C ARG A 383 -40.03 -36.15 -26.40
N PHE A 384 -41.15 -36.65 -25.86
CA PHE A 384 -42.39 -36.85 -26.62
C PHE A 384 -43.61 -37.06 -25.72
N TYR A 385 -44.82 -36.77 -26.18
CA TYR A 385 -46.06 -37.14 -25.50
C TYR A 385 -46.45 -38.59 -25.80
N ARG A 386 -46.68 -39.37 -24.73
CA ARG A 386 -47.14 -40.75 -24.78
C ARG A 386 -48.59 -40.89 -24.36
N TRP A 387 -49.33 -41.71 -25.08
CA TRP A 387 -50.51 -42.42 -24.59
C TRP A 387 -50.35 -43.91 -24.91
N LEU A 388 -50.24 -44.76 -23.89
CA LEU A 388 -49.96 -46.18 -24.08
C LEU A 388 -50.93 -47.07 -23.29
N GLY A 389 -51.48 -48.07 -23.97
CA GLY A 389 -52.11 -49.24 -23.35
C GLY A 389 -51.34 -50.51 -23.71
N VAL A 390 -50.81 -51.24 -22.71
CA VAL A 390 -50.13 -52.53 -22.91
C VAL A 390 -50.27 -53.42 -21.67
N GLU A 391 -50.44 -54.73 -21.86
CA GLU A 391 -50.44 -55.69 -20.74
C GLU A 391 -49.07 -55.72 -20.04
N THR A 392 -49.00 -56.40 -18.89
CA THR A 392 -47.74 -56.62 -18.19
C THR A 392 -46.68 -57.26 -19.10
N SER A 393 -45.44 -56.84 -18.93
CA SER A 393 -44.27 -57.21 -19.74
C SER A 393 -43.90 -58.68 -19.76
N THR A 394 -44.60 -59.50 -18.99
CA THR A 394 -44.51 -60.97 -19.05
C THR A 394 -45.24 -61.54 -20.26
N TYR A 395 -46.23 -60.82 -20.80
CA TYR A 395 -47.11 -61.26 -21.88
C TYR A 395 -46.93 -60.39 -23.11
N ASP A 396 -47.07 -59.06 -22.95
CA ASP A 396 -46.98 -58.11 -24.06
C ASP A 396 -45.92 -57.04 -23.82
N ARG A 397 -45.20 -56.69 -24.89
CA ARG A 397 -44.08 -55.75 -24.81
C ARG A 397 -44.28 -54.49 -25.65
N ALA A 398 -43.95 -53.36 -25.06
CA ALA A 398 -43.77 -52.07 -25.70
C ALA A 398 -42.35 -51.59 -25.38
N SER A 399 -41.63 -51.04 -26.37
CA SER A 399 -40.24 -50.61 -26.19
C SER A 399 -39.87 -49.36 -27.00
N ILE A 400 -38.75 -48.73 -26.62
CA ILE A 400 -38.09 -47.65 -27.35
C ILE A 400 -36.62 -48.01 -27.51
N GLU A 401 -36.09 -47.88 -28.73
CA GLU A 401 -34.69 -48.12 -29.03
C GLU A 401 -34.06 -46.95 -29.80
N VAL A 402 -32.76 -46.76 -29.62
CA VAL A 402 -31.96 -45.71 -30.26
C VAL A 402 -30.74 -46.33 -30.95
N SER A 403 -30.36 -45.76 -32.10
CA SER A 403 -29.19 -46.14 -32.88
C SER A 403 -28.45 -44.90 -33.38
N ASN A 404 -27.13 -44.99 -33.56
CA ASN A 404 -26.31 -43.96 -34.20
C ASN A 404 -25.79 -44.35 -35.59
N ASP A 405 -26.10 -45.55 -36.06
CA ASP A 405 -25.67 -46.08 -37.37
C ASP A 405 -26.81 -46.72 -38.18
N GLY A 406 -28.03 -46.77 -37.62
CA GLY A 406 -29.21 -47.40 -38.19
C GLY A 406 -29.20 -48.94 -38.18
N ALA A 407 -28.12 -49.56 -37.70
CA ALA A 407 -27.90 -51.02 -37.74
C ALA A 407 -27.85 -51.64 -36.34
N ALA A 408 -27.08 -51.07 -35.42
CA ALA A 408 -27.01 -51.47 -34.02
C ALA A 408 -28.01 -50.67 -33.20
N TRP A 409 -28.91 -51.37 -32.50
CA TRP A 409 -29.99 -50.75 -31.74
C TRP A 409 -29.85 -51.05 -30.25
N THR A 410 -29.98 -50.01 -29.44
CA THR A 410 -29.93 -50.09 -27.98
C THR A 410 -31.31 -49.79 -27.41
N GLU A 411 -31.86 -50.71 -26.62
CA GLU A 411 -33.13 -50.48 -25.91
C GLU A 411 -32.92 -49.52 -24.74
N ILE A 412 -33.62 -48.38 -24.78
CA ILE A 412 -33.58 -47.34 -23.74
C ILE A 412 -34.76 -47.44 -22.79
N TRP A 413 -35.85 -48.08 -23.22
CA TRP A 413 -37.04 -48.29 -22.39
C TRP A 413 -37.85 -49.51 -22.87
N SER A 414 -38.42 -50.24 -21.93
CA SER A 414 -39.54 -51.15 -22.18
C SER A 414 -40.52 -51.13 -21.00
N ASN A 415 -41.79 -51.48 -21.26
CA ASN A 415 -42.79 -51.56 -20.20
C ASN A 415 -42.32 -52.55 -19.12
N SER A 416 -42.35 -52.14 -17.84
CA SER A 416 -41.99 -53.01 -16.71
C SER A 416 -43.19 -53.74 -16.11
N GLY A 417 -44.40 -53.38 -16.55
CA GLY A 417 -45.69 -53.87 -16.08
C GLY A 417 -46.81 -53.37 -17.00
N GLU A 418 -48.06 -53.56 -16.57
CA GLU A 418 -49.23 -53.07 -17.31
C GLU A 418 -49.25 -51.54 -17.31
N ILE A 419 -49.52 -50.95 -18.47
CA ILE A 419 -49.73 -49.51 -18.64
C ILE A 419 -51.11 -49.32 -19.27
N ALA A 420 -51.92 -48.43 -18.72
CA ALA A 420 -53.25 -48.12 -19.21
C ALA A 420 -53.49 -46.61 -19.05
N ASP A 421 -52.75 -45.82 -19.82
CA ASP A 421 -52.83 -44.35 -19.76
C ASP A 421 -54.27 -43.88 -20.06
N SER A 422 -54.70 -42.77 -19.46
CA SER A 422 -56.02 -42.16 -19.70
C SER A 422 -55.94 -40.67 -20.04
N PHE A 423 -54.72 -40.18 -20.22
CA PHE A 423 -54.35 -38.82 -20.60
C PHE A 423 -52.94 -38.86 -21.22
N TRP A 424 -52.64 -37.90 -22.09
CA TRP A 424 -51.31 -37.73 -22.66
C TRP A 424 -50.30 -37.36 -21.57
N SER A 425 -49.13 -38.00 -21.61
CA SER A 425 -48.04 -37.77 -20.64
C SER A 425 -46.74 -37.49 -21.37
N LEU A 426 -46.08 -36.36 -21.06
CA LEU A 426 -44.75 -36.06 -21.57
C LEU A 426 -43.74 -37.09 -21.02
N GLN A 427 -42.94 -37.68 -21.90
CA GLN A 427 -41.87 -38.61 -21.57
C GLN A 427 -40.55 -38.01 -22.00
N THR A 428 -39.53 -38.26 -21.18
CA THR A 428 -38.18 -37.72 -21.34
C THR A 428 -37.17 -38.84 -21.09
N PHE A 429 -36.21 -38.99 -22.00
CA PHE A 429 -35.15 -40.00 -21.92
C PHE A 429 -33.80 -39.40 -22.33
N GLY A 430 -32.82 -39.44 -21.44
CA GLY A 430 -31.43 -39.12 -21.81
C GLY A 430 -30.87 -40.20 -22.73
N ILE A 431 -30.39 -39.79 -23.91
CA ILE A 431 -29.84 -40.69 -24.93
C ILE A 431 -28.40 -40.34 -25.31
N SER A 432 -27.78 -39.43 -24.56
CA SER A 432 -26.44 -38.87 -24.78
C SER A 432 -25.36 -39.92 -25.03
N ALA A 433 -25.38 -41.02 -24.26
CA ALA A 433 -24.44 -42.13 -24.41
C ALA A 433 -24.41 -42.79 -25.81
N ILE A 434 -25.46 -42.58 -26.62
CA ILE A 434 -25.57 -43.09 -27.98
C ILE A 434 -25.54 -41.94 -29.00
N ALA A 435 -26.11 -40.79 -28.65
CA ALA A 435 -26.42 -39.71 -29.58
C ALA A 435 -25.39 -38.57 -29.63
N ASP A 436 -24.63 -38.33 -28.56
CA ASP A 436 -23.69 -37.20 -28.49
C ASP A 436 -22.64 -37.26 -29.61
N GLY A 437 -22.47 -36.14 -30.31
CA GLY A 437 -21.53 -36.01 -31.43
C GLY A 437 -21.80 -36.93 -32.62
N GLN A 438 -22.99 -37.55 -32.74
CA GLN A 438 -23.30 -38.50 -33.82
C GLN A 438 -24.13 -37.88 -34.95
N ALA A 439 -23.70 -38.07 -36.19
CA ALA A 439 -24.35 -37.45 -37.35
C ALA A 439 -25.61 -38.17 -37.89
N SER A 440 -26.00 -39.31 -37.31
CA SER A 440 -27.05 -40.17 -37.88
C SER A 440 -27.83 -40.94 -36.81
N VAL A 441 -28.35 -40.23 -35.82
CA VAL A 441 -29.16 -40.79 -34.73
C VAL A 441 -30.57 -41.15 -35.22
N GLN A 442 -31.08 -42.32 -34.85
CA GLN A 442 -32.44 -42.75 -35.15
C GLN A 442 -33.12 -43.30 -33.88
N ILE A 443 -34.40 -43.01 -33.72
CA ILE A 443 -35.23 -43.54 -32.63
C ILE A 443 -36.32 -44.42 -33.21
N ARG A 444 -36.69 -45.50 -32.52
CA ARG A 444 -37.84 -46.33 -32.89
C ARG A 444 -38.68 -46.77 -31.69
N TRP A 445 -39.98 -46.87 -31.91
CA TRP A 445 -40.95 -47.38 -30.94
C TRP A 445 -41.49 -48.73 -31.41
N GLY A 446 -41.53 -49.69 -30.49
CA GLY A 446 -41.85 -51.09 -30.76
C GLY A 446 -43.11 -51.55 -30.06
N MET A 447 -43.95 -52.29 -30.79
CA MET A 447 -45.07 -53.05 -30.23
C MET A 447 -44.88 -54.56 -30.51
N GLY A 448 -44.95 -55.37 -29.47
CA GLY A 448 -44.76 -56.81 -29.51
C GLY A 448 -43.37 -57.27 -29.02
N MET A 449 -43.14 -58.56 -28.77
CA MET A 449 -44.06 -59.69 -28.98
C MET A 449 -45.29 -59.64 -28.05
N THR A 450 -46.39 -60.25 -28.50
CA THR A 450 -47.64 -60.36 -27.72
C THR A 450 -48.04 -61.81 -27.54
N ASP A 451 -48.75 -62.08 -26.44
CA ASP A 451 -49.20 -63.42 -26.11
C ASP A 451 -50.53 -63.79 -26.81
N SER A 452 -51.15 -64.92 -26.43
CA SER A 452 -52.37 -65.39 -27.11
C SER A 452 -53.68 -64.68 -26.74
N SER A 453 -53.70 -63.79 -25.74
CA SER A 453 -54.93 -63.16 -25.25
C SER A 453 -54.67 -61.85 -24.49
N VAL A 454 -55.69 -60.99 -24.42
CA VAL A 454 -55.63 -59.67 -23.76
C VAL A 454 -54.86 -58.67 -24.61
N THR A 455 -55.57 -57.61 -25.00
CA THR A 455 -55.05 -56.54 -25.83
C THR A 455 -55.48 -55.22 -25.24
N TYR A 456 -54.68 -54.19 -25.48
CA TYR A 456 -54.90 -52.81 -25.08
C TYR A 456 -54.73 -51.91 -26.31
N CYS A 457 -54.98 -50.62 -26.17
CA CYS A 457 -54.96 -49.66 -27.27
C CYS A 457 -53.59 -49.47 -27.95
N GLY A 458 -52.49 -49.93 -27.35
CA GLY A 458 -51.16 -49.81 -27.94
C GLY A 458 -50.60 -48.39 -27.82
N TRP A 459 -49.61 -48.07 -28.66
CA TRP A 459 -48.93 -46.78 -28.64
C TRP A 459 -49.72 -45.70 -29.37
N ASN A 460 -49.75 -44.49 -28.80
CA ASN A 460 -49.90 -43.23 -29.51
C ASN A 460 -48.80 -42.26 -29.06
N ILE A 461 -48.21 -41.56 -30.03
CA ILE A 461 -46.99 -40.75 -29.90
C ILE A 461 -47.23 -39.39 -30.56
N ASP A 462 -46.87 -38.31 -29.87
CA ASP A 462 -46.99 -36.95 -30.36
C ASP A 462 -45.82 -36.05 -29.89
N ASP A 463 -45.62 -34.90 -30.54
CA ASP A 463 -44.58 -33.89 -30.27
C ASP A 463 -43.19 -34.44 -29.95
N VAL A 464 -42.62 -35.19 -30.89
CA VAL A 464 -41.30 -35.81 -30.70
C VAL A 464 -40.21 -34.78 -30.94
N ALA A 465 -39.36 -34.55 -29.95
CA ALA A 465 -38.21 -33.68 -30.05
C ALA A 465 -36.92 -34.34 -29.53
N LEU A 466 -35.80 -33.96 -30.14
CA LEU A 466 -34.47 -34.10 -29.55
C LEU A 466 -33.95 -32.72 -29.16
N THR A 467 -33.43 -32.63 -27.94
CA THR A 467 -32.73 -31.44 -27.44
C THR A 467 -31.31 -31.82 -27.01
N GLY A 468 -30.39 -30.88 -26.94
CA GLY A 468 -29.04 -31.09 -26.40
C GLY A 468 -28.22 -29.81 -26.50
N THR A 469 -27.10 -29.75 -25.79
CA THR A 469 -26.26 -28.55 -25.68
C THR A 469 -25.29 -28.46 -26.84
N LEU A 470 -25.27 -27.33 -27.55
CA LEU A 470 -24.35 -27.10 -28.66
C LEU A 470 -22.89 -27.05 -28.16
N VAL A 471 -22.00 -27.78 -28.83
CA VAL A 471 -20.55 -27.80 -28.60
C VAL A 471 -19.84 -27.17 -29.78
N ALA A 472 -19.43 -25.92 -29.62
CA ALA A 472 -18.72 -25.18 -30.67
C ALA A 472 -17.35 -25.80 -31.00
N THR A 473 -17.03 -25.93 -32.29
CA THR A 473 -15.73 -26.47 -32.74
C THR A 473 -14.65 -25.37 -32.76
N PRO A 474 -13.50 -25.55 -32.09
CA PRO A 474 -12.44 -24.55 -32.09
C PRO A 474 -11.69 -24.47 -33.42
N SER A 475 -11.20 -23.27 -33.74
CA SER A 475 -10.18 -23.08 -34.77
C SER A 475 -8.89 -23.81 -34.43
N THR A 476 -8.14 -24.21 -35.45
CA THR A 476 -6.79 -24.76 -35.24
C THR A 476 -5.85 -23.67 -34.76
N ALA A 477 -5.00 -23.96 -33.77
CA ALA A 477 -3.99 -23.01 -33.30
C ALA A 477 -3.04 -22.59 -34.42
N PRO A 478 -2.55 -21.33 -34.45
CA PRO A 478 -1.43 -20.97 -35.30
C PRO A 478 -0.19 -21.81 -34.93
N ALA A 479 0.76 -21.92 -35.86
CA ALA A 479 1.91 -22.82 -35.72
C ALA A 479 3.05 -22.21 -34.90
N SER A 480 3.37 -20.93 -35.11
CA SER A 480 4.41 -20.21 -34.37
C SER A 480 4.19 -18.70 -34.43
N ILE A 481 4.88 -17.98 -33.55
CA ILE A 481 5.00 -16.52 -33.53
C ILE A 481 6.48 -16.16 -33.39
N ASP A 482 6.91 -15.07 -34.03
CA ASP A 482 8.29 -14.57 -34.03
C ASP A 482 8.31 -13.03 -34.01
N LEU A 483 9.29 -12.40 -33.34
CA LEU A 483 9.45 -10.95 -33.32
C LEU A 483 10.08 -10.49 -34.63
N VAL A 484 9.49 -9.49 -35.29
CA VAL A 484 10.02 -8.99 -36.56
C VAL A 484 11.30 -8.20 -36.31
N SER A 485 12.31 -8.38 -37.16
CA SER A 485 13.65 -7.74 -37.03
C SER A 485 13.65 -6.22 -36.93
N SER A 486 12.62 -5.52 -37.42
CA SER A 486 12.49 -4.06 -37.24
C SER A 486 12.05 -3.66 -35.84
N SER A 487 11.45 -4.60 -35.11
CA SER A 487 11.01 -4.47 -33.72
C SER A 487 11.94 -5.15 -32.73
N ASP A 488 12.86 -6.01 -33.19
CA ASP A 488 13.96 -6.56 -32.39
C ASP A 488 15.15 -5.58 -32.43
N THR A 489 15.15 -4.60 -31.53
CA THR A 489 16.10 -3.47 -31.57
C THR A 489 17.44 -3.74 -30.91
N GLY A 490 17.58 -4.93 -30.32
CA GLY A 490 18.79 -5.38 -29.66
C GLY A 490 19.98 -5.50 -30.60
N ALA A 491 21.09 -5.95 -30.04
CA ALA A 491 22.34 -6.12 -30.79
C ALA A 491 22.21 -7.15 -31.94
N SER A 492 21.27 -8.09 -31.83
CA SER A 492 20.92 -9.06 -32.86
C SER A 492 19.48 -8.85 -33.32
N ASP A 493 19.20 -9.10 -34.59
CA ASP A 493 17.84 -9.03 -35.15
C ASP A 493 17.04 -10.35 -34.95
N SER A 494 17.43 -11.11 -33.93
CA SER A 494 16.91 -12.45 -33.62
C SER A 494 17.21 -12.89 -32.17
N ASP A 495 17.47 -11.94 -31.27
CA ASP A 495 17.66 -12.21 -29.84
C ASP A 495 16.45 -11.85 -28.97
N ASP A 496 15.36 -11.39 -29.61
CA ASP A 496 14.07 -11.09 -28.98
C ASP A 496 14.21 -10.01 -27.88
N LEU A 497 15.17 -9.09 -28.02
CA LEU A 497 15.46 -8.01 -27.08
C LEU A 497 15.11 -6.66 -27.72
N THR A 498 14.23 -5.89 -27.09
CA THR A 498 13.70 -4.67 -27.70
C THR A 498 13.48 -3.53 -26.72
N LYS A 499 13.62 -2.31 -27.22
CA LYS A 499 13.24 -1.08 -26.51
C LYS A 499 11.82 -0.61 -26.80
N TYR A 500 11.11 -1.27 -27.70
CA TYR A 500 9.72 -0.96 -27.99
C TYR A 500 8.82 -1.70 -26.99
N ASP A 501 7.96 -0.95 -26.31
CA ASP A 501 7.14 -1.40 -25.18
C ASP A 501 5.63 -1.38 -25.47
N ASN A 502 5.22 -1.05 -26.69
CA ASN A 502 3.81 -0.85 -27.05
C ASN A 502 3.10 0.23 -26.20
N SER A 503 3.83 1.19 -25.62
CA SER A 503 3.25 2.28 -24.82
C SER A 503 2.49 3.33 -25.64
N ASP A 504 2.86 3.50 -26.92
CA ASP A 504 2.18 4.37 -27.87
C ASP A 504 2.47 3.99 -29.34
N SER A 505 1.90 4.75 -30.28
CA SER A 505 2.05 4.53 -31.73
C SER A 505 3.49 4.60 -32.27
N GLY A 506 4.42 5.19 -31.53
CA GLY A 506 5.84 5.26 -31.84
C GLY A 506 6.66 4.07 -31.33
N ASN A 507 6.12 3.31 -30.37
CA ASN A 507 6.77 2.17 -29.72
C ASN A 507 6.07 0.82 -30.00
N VAL A 508 5.34 0.72 -31.10
CA VAL A 508 4.65 -0.53 -31.48
C VAL A 508 5.63 -1.61 -31.95
N LEU A 509 5.32 -2.86 -31.63
CA LEU A 509 6.05 -4.05 -32.07
C LEU A 509 5.32 -4.71 -33.25
N GLN A 510 6.06 -5.49 -34.03
CA GLN A 510 5.51 -6.34 -35.09
C GLN A 510 5.88 -7.80 -34.87
N PHE A 511 4.93 -8.69 -35.05
CA PHE A 511 5.09 -10.13 -34.90
C PHE A 511 4.63 -10.88 -36.15
N ASP A 512 5.42 -11.85 -36.62
CA ASP A 512 5.03 -12.75 -37.70
C ASP A 512 4.40 -14.04 -37.14
N VAL A 513 3.12 -14.27 -37.43
CA VAL A 513 2.37 -15.46 -36.99
C VAL A 513 2.17 -16.44 -38.13
N THR A 514 2.78 -17.63 -38.04
CA THR A 514 2.69 -18.68 -39.07
C THR A 514 1.57 -19.68 -38.80
N GLY A 515 1.10 -20.40 -39.82
CA GLY A 515 0.00 -21.38 -39.67
C GLY A 515 -1.38 -20.73 -39.53
N THR A 516 -1.51 -19.47 -39.95
CA THR A 516 -2.77 -18.73 -39.94
C THR A 516 -3.67 -19.15 -41.11
N ILE A 517 -4.99 -19.00 -40.95
CA ILE A 517 -5.98 -19.37 -41.95
C ILE A 517 -6.51 -18.10 -42.62
N PRO A 518 -6.47 -17.97 -43.95
CA PRO A 518 -7.02 -16.80 -44.65
C PRO A 518 -8.48 -16.52 -44.25
N GLY A 519 -8.74 -15.30 -43.79
CA GLY A 519 -10.03 -14.85 -43.29
C GLY A 519 -10.23 -15.00 -41.78
N ALA A 520 -9.31 -15.63 -41.04
CA ALA A 520 -9.35 -15.68 -39.58
C ALA A 520 -8.85 -14.37 -38.96
N GLU A 521 -9.39 -14.01 -37.79
CA GLU A 521 -8.84 -12.98 -36.92
C GLU A 521 -7.67 -13.56 -36.13
N VAL A 522 -6.51 -12.90 -36.17
CA VAL A 522 -5.28 -13.30 -35.46
C VAL A 522 -5.01 -12.27 -34.36
N ARG A 523 -5.06 -12.72 -33.10
CA ARG A 523 -4.82 -11.88 -31.92
C ARG A 523 -3.45 -12.20 -31.32
N ILE A 524 -2.74 -11.18 -30.89
CA ILE A 524 -1.48 -11.29 -30.14
C ILE A 524 -1.73 -10.91 -28.70
N TYR A 525 -1.18 -11.70 -27.78
CA TYR A 525 -1.26 -11.47 -26.36
C TYR A 525 0.13 -11.41 -25.74
N ALA A 526 0.38 -10.41 -24.89
CA ALA A 526 1.49 -10.40 -23.96
C ALA A 526 0.99 -10.77 -22.56
N ASP A 527 1.53 -11.85 -21.99
CA ASP A 527 1.16 -12.36 -20.66
C ASP A 527 -0.37 -12.54 -20.45
N GLY A 528 -1.09 -12.83 -21.54
CA GLY A 528 -2.54 -13.01 -21.57
C GLY A 528 -3.37 -11.75 -21.84
N THR A 529 -2.75 -10.58 -22.00
CA THR A 529 -3.42 -9.33 -22.39
C THR A 529 -3.30 -9.11 -23.89
N GLU A 530 -4.41 -8.85 -24.59
CA GLU A 530 -4.37 -8.58 -26.04
C GLU A 530 -3.62 -7.27 -26.31
N ILE A 531 -2.65 -7.30 -27.22
CA ILE A 531 -1.80 -6.16 -27.59
C ILE A 531 -1.82 -5.87 -29.09
N GLY A 532 -2.50 -6.69 -29.90
CA GLY A 532 -2.59 -6.49 -31.34
C GLY A 532 -3.53 -7.47 -32.04
N LEU A 533 -4.10 -7.03 -33.16
CA LEU A 533 -5.07 -7.78 -33.95
C LEU A 533 -4.84 -7.56 -35.44
N ALA A 534 -4.92 -8.62 -36.25
CA ALA A 534 -4.97 -8.52 -37.71
C ALA A 534 -5.86 -9.60 -38.33
N THR A 535 -6.37 -9.34 -39.53
CA THR A 535 -7.05 -10.37 -40.34
C THR A 535 -6.04 -11.10 -41.21
N ALA A 536 -5.99 -12.42 -41.11
CA ALA A 536 -5.12 -13.25 -41.93
C ALA A 536 -5.52 -13.22 -43.40
N ILE A 537 -4.55 -12.97 -44.28
CA ILE A 537 -4.75 -12.96 -45.75
C ILE A 537 -4.10 -14.20 -46.39
N ASP A 538 -3.08 -14.76 -45.75
CA ASP A 538 -2.32 -15.93 -46.19
C ASP A 538 -1.97 -16.81 -44.98
N THR A 539 -1.09 -17.81 -45.15
CA THR A 539 -0.65 -18.72 -44.09
C THR A 539 0.34 -18.10 -43.10
N THR A 540 0.71 -16.84 -43.29
CA THR A 540 1.53 -16.06 -42.37
C THR A 540 0.94 -14.65 -42.30
N THR A 541 0.80 -14.14 -41.08
CA THR A 541 0.18 -12.85 -40.81
C THR A 541 1.10 -12.03 -39.92
N THR A 542 1.55 -10.87 -40.40
CA THR A 542 2.26 -9.89 -39.58
C THR A 542 1.22 -9.07 -38.80
N VAL A 543 1.31 -9.09 -37.48
CA VAL A 543 0.46 -8.29 -36.60
C VAL A 543 1.29 -7.16 -36.02
N THR A 544 0.82 -5.93 -36.16
CA THR A 544 1.39 -4.77 -35.45
C THR A 544 0.57 -4.54 -34.18
N THR A 545 1.25 -4.33 -33.07
CA THR A 545 0.60 -4.00 -31.81
C THR A 545 -0.07 -2.63 -31.87
N ASP A 546 -1.01 -2.37 -30.96
CA ASP A 546 -1.92 -1.23 -31.06
C ASP A 546 -1.51 0.04 -30.28
N GLY A 547 -0.47 -0.04 -29.46
CA GLY A 547 0.00 1.05 -28.61
C GLY A 547 -0.90 1.30 -27.39
N ALA A 548 -1.81 0.38 -27.04
CA ALA A 548 -2.80 0.57 -25.99
C ALA A 548 -2.37 -0.01 -24.62
N PHE A 549 -1.41 -0.93 -24.63
CA PHE A 549 -0.94 -1.63 -23.43
C PHE A 549 0.58 -1.60 -23.37
N ASP A 550 1.08 -0.87 -22.38
CA ASP A 550 2.49 -0.69 -22.05
C ASP A 550 3.08 -1.97 -21.43
N LEU A 551 4.12 -2.50 -22.08
CA LEU A 551 4.91 -3.64 -21.63
C LEU A 551 6.06 -3.13 -20.76
N VAL A 552 5.95 -3.37 -19.47
CA VAL A 552 6.98 -2.96 -18.50
C VAL A 552 8.33 -3.60 -18.78
N ASP A 553 9.43 -2.95 -18.40
CA ASP A 553 10.77 -3.55 -18.56
C ASP A 553 10.86 -4.95 -17.93
N GLY A 554 11.40 -5.90 -18.70
CA GLY A 554 11.57 -7.29 -18.30
C GLY A 554 11.09 -8.32 -19.33
N PRO A 555 11.07 -9.61 -18.94
CA PRO A 555 10.66 -10.69 -19.81
C PRO A 555 9.13 -10.76 -19.95
N HIS A 556 8.67 -10.91 -21.19
CA HIS A 556 7.26 -11.11 -21.54
C HIS A 556 7.08 -12.37 -22.38
N THR A 557 5.95 -13.05 -22.17
CA THR A 557 5.56 -14.19 -23.01
C THR A 557 4.52 -13.75 -24.02
N ILE A 558 4.88 -13.80 -25.30
CA ILE A 558 4.01 -13.45 -26.41
C ILE A 558 3.39 -14.72 -27.00
N THR A 559 2.07 -14.71 -27.15
CA THR A 559 1.31 -15.80 -27.75
C THR A 559 0.36 -15.28 -28.81
N ALA A 560 -0.01 -16.14 -29.76
CA ALA A 560 -1.02 -15.81 -30.76
C ALA A 560 -2.15 -16.84 -30.78
N THR A 561 -3.37 -16.38 -31.02
CA THR A 561 -4.52 -17.23 -31.33
C THR A 561 -5.08 -16.88 -32.71
N GLN A 562 -5.96 -17.73 -33.24
CA GLN A 562 -6.80 -17.35 -34.37
C GLN A 562 -8.24 -17.80 -34.19
N LYS A 563 -9.16 -17.03 -34.77
CA LYS A 563 -10.59 -17.35 -34.83
C LYS A 563 -11.08 -17.28 -36.28
N GLU A 564 -11.42 -18.42 -36.86
CA GLU A 564 -12.12 -18.49 -38.14
C GLU A 564 -13.58 -18.03 -37.98
N PRO A 565 -14.19 -17.47 -39.03
CA PRO A 565 -15.62 -17.13 -39.00
C PRO A 565 -16.49 -18.35 -38.65
N GLY A 566 -17.33 -18.23 -37.61
CA GLY A 566 -18.24 -19.28 -37.17
C GLY A 566 -17.62 -20.39 -36.33
N LYS A 567 -16.37 -20.23 -35.86
CA LYS A 567 -15.72 -21.14 -34.89
C LYS A 567 -15.39 -20.42 -33.58
N VAL A 568 -15.13 -21.19 -32.54
CA VAL A 568 -14.54 -20.65 -31.30
C VAL A 568 -13.02 -20.49 -31.47
N GLU A 569 -12.46 -19.56 -30.70
CA GLU A 569 -11.05 -19.20 -30.76
C GLU A 569 -10.14 -20.42 -30.51
N SER A 570 -9.03 -20.48 -31.22
CA SER A 570 -8.08 -21.57 -31.09
C SER A 570 -7.36 -21.55 -29.74
N ALA A 571 -6.70 -22.66 -29.39
CA ALA A 571 -5.62 -22.61 -28.41
C ALA A 571 -4.50 -21.64 -28.88
N PRO A 572 -3.73 -21.04 -27.95
CA PRO A 572 -2.59 -20.20 -28.30
C PRO A 572 -1.43 -21.01 -28.89
N THR A 573 -0.53 -20.33 -29.61
CA THR A 573 0.81 -20.85 -29.96
C THR A 573 1.61 -21.22 -28.72
N GLU A 574 2.75 -21.92 -28.90
CA GLU A 574 3.80 -21.85 -27.87
C GLU A 574 4.24 -20.40 -27.66
N GLY A 575 4.59 -20.05 -26.43
CA GLY A 575 4.97 -18.68 -26.08
C GLY A 575 6.37 -18.32 -26.59
N LEU A 576 6.47 -17.22 -27.32
CA LEU A 576 7.73 -16.55 -27.64
C LEU A 576 8.13 -15.69 -26.43
N ALA A 577 9.33 -15.91 -25.89
CA ALA A 577 9.85 -15.06 -24.82
C ALA A 577 10.57 -13.88 -25.45
N ILE A 578 10.10 -12.66 -25.17
CA ILE A 578 10.80 -11.42 -25.50
C ILE A 578 11.27 -10.74 -24.22
N THR A 579 12.26 -9.87 -24.30
CA THR A 579 12.66 -8.98 -23.21
C THR A 579 12.49 -7.53 -23.67
N VAL A 580 11.69 -6.77 -22.92
CA VAL A 580 11.53 -5.32 -23.12
C VAL A 580 12.48 -4.59 -22.19
N ASP A 581 13.20 -3.59 -22.72
CA ASP A 581 14.08 -2.72 -21.96
C ASP A 581 14.06 -1.32 -22.56
N THR A 582 13.30 -0.43 -21.93
CA THR A 582 13.10 0.97 -22.35
C THR A 582 14.07 1.93 -21.66
N SER A 583 14.83 1.45 -20.68
CA SER A 583 15.66 2.28 -19.81
C SER A 583 16.95 2.69 -20.53
N PRO A 584 17.23 3.98 -20.73
CA PRO A 584 18.53 4.40 -21.25
C PRO A 584 19.67 4.11 -20.25
N PRO A 585 20.90 3.86 -20.71
CA PRO A 585 22.03 3.69 -19.80
C PRO A 585 22.37 4.98 -19.05
N GLU A 586 22.72 4.88 -17.77
CA GLU A 586 23.16 5.97 -16.91
C GLU A 586 24.64 5.81 -16.49
N PRO A 587 25.52 6.80 -16.77
CA PRO A 587 26.92 6.75 -16.38
C PRO A 587 27.11 7.23 -14.93
N ILE A 588 27.93 6.50 -14.20
CA ILE A 588 28.40 6.79 -12.84
C ILE A 588 29.91 6.98 -12.90
N PHE A 589 30.38 8.19 -12.63
CA PHE A 589 31.81 8.47 -12.56
C PHE A 589 32.36 8.18 -11.17
N ALA A 590 33.52 7.53 -11.12
CA ALA A 590 34.36 7.46 -9.94
C ALA A 590 35.79 7.91 -10.29
N VAL A 591 36.32 8.89 -9.55
CA VAL A 591 37.76 9.19 -9.62
C VAL A 591 38.50 7.98 -9.06
N VAL A 592 39.40 7.39 -9.84
CA VAL A 592 40.33 6.41 -9.29
C VAL A 592 41.32 7.18 -8.42
N PRO A 593 41.39 6.92 -7.09
CA PRO A 593 42.23 7.72 -6.21
C PRO A 593 43.66 7.76 -6.74
N PRO A 594 44.26 8.96 -6.89
CA PRO A 594 45.59 9.07 -7.43
C PRO A 594 46.59 8.31 -6.56
N THR A 595 47.55 7.63 -7.19
CA THR A 595 48.58 6.94 -6.42
C THR A 595 49.51 7.98 -5.78
N GLN A 596 49.70 7.88 -4.46
CA GLN A 596 50.66 8.73 -3.75
C GLN A 596 52.07 8.56 -4.35
N PRO A 597 52.88 9.63 -4.46
CA PRO A 597 52.73 10.92 -3.76
C PRO A 597 52.24 12.10 -4.62
N ASP A 598 52.02 11.94 -5.93
CA ASP A 598 51.93 13.09 -6.84
C ASP A 598 50.50 13.67 -7.02
N PHE A 599 49.45 13.00 -6.54
CA PHE A 599 48.04 13.44 -6.60
C PHE A 599 47.51 13.85 -8.00
N VAL A 600 48.22 13.46 -9.08
CA VAL A 600 47.79 13.66 -10.46
C VAL A 600 46.83 12.53 -10.86
N ILE A 601 45.62 12.89 -11.31
CA ILE A 601 44.65 11.94 -11.84
C ILE A 601 45.13 11.40 -13.20
N ASP A 602 45.51 10.12 -13.25
CA ASP A 602 45.92 9.44 -14.50
C ASP A 602 44.77 8.68 -15.18
N SER A 603 43.76 8.30 -14.40
CA SER A 603 42.61 7.56 -14.93
C SER A 603 41.32 7.87 -14.18
N ILE A 604 40.21 7.84 -14.90
CA ILE A 604 38.85 7.95 -14.36
C ILE A 604 38.09 6.67 -14.71
N ALA A 605 37.42 6.10 -13.71
CA ALA A 605 36.51 4.99 -13.92
C ALA A 605 35.13 5.55 -14.30
N ILE A 606 34.51 4.93 -15.29
CA ILE A 606 33.15 5.19 -15.75
C ILE A 606 32.40 3.88 -15.65
N ASP A 607 31.53 3.77 -14.65
CA ASP A 607 30.59 2.66 -14.54
C ASP A 607 29.27 3.04 -15.18
N PHE A 608 28.50 2.06 -15.61
CA PHE A 608 27.13 2.22 -16.08
C PHE A 608 26.24 1.29 -15.25
N ASP A 609 24.99 1.69 -15.07
CA ASP A 609 23.96 0.85 -14.47
C ASP A 609 23.61 -0.38 -15.33
N GLN A 610 23.91 -0.32 -16.62
CA GLN A 610 23.78 -1.42 -17.58
C GLN A 610 24.90 -1.43 -18.64
N PRO A 611 25.22 -2.59 -19.26
CA PRO A 611 26.34 -2.69 -20.20
C PRO A 611 26.10 -1.85 -21.46
N VAL A 612 27.06 -1.00 -21.82
CA VAL A 612 26.99 -0.17 -23.04
C VAL A 612 28.05 -0.55 -24.06
N ALA A 613 27.83 -0.19 -25.32
CA ALA A 613 28.78 -0.25 -26.42
C ALA A 613 28.98 1.15 -27.03
N GLY A 614 30.04 1.32 -27.83
CA GLY A 614 30.27 2.55 -28.61
C GLY A 614 31.08 3.64 -27.92
N LEU A 615 31.39 3.51 -26.62
CA LEU A 615 32.16 4.51 -25.87
C LEU A 615 33.63 4.62 -26.32
N ASP A 616 34.06 5.82 -26.71
CA ASP A 616 35.42 6.13 -27.14
C ASP A 616 35.91 7.51 -26.63
N PRO A 617 37.22 7.84 -26.75
CA PRO A 617 37.76 9.10 -26.23
C PRO A 617 37.15 10.40 -26.79
N ASN A 618 36.50 10.37 -27.95
CA ASN A 618 35.86 11.55 -28.56
C ASN A 618 34.51 11.90 -27.94
N ASP A 619 33.91 10.96 -27.21
CA ASP A 619 32.68 11.19 -26.46
C ASP A 619 32.93 12.09 -25.23
N PHE A 620 34.21 12.33 -24.91
CA PHE A 620 34.62 13.11 -23.75
C PHE A 620 35.12 14.51 -24.10
N GLY A 621 34.70 15.50 -23.30
CA GLY A 621 35.27 16.84 -23.23
C GLY A 621 35.99 17.06 -21.90
N LEU A 622 37.23 17.58 -21.93
CA LEU A 622 37.95 17.98 -20.71
C LEU A 622 38.21 19.48 -20.72
N THR A 623 37.97 20.15 -19.59
CA THR A 623 38.32 21.56 -19.39
C THR A 623 39.14 21.73 -18.11
N ARG A 624 40.03 22.73 -18.09
CA ARG A 624 40.79 23.20 -16.93
C ARG A 624 40.58 24.69 -16.77
N ASP A 625 40.06 25.13 -15.63
CA ASP A 625 39.71 26.54 -15.34
C ASP A 625 38.87 27.17 -16.47
N GLY A 626 37.92 26.40 -17.02
CA GLY A 626 37.07 26.79 -18.14
C GLY A 626 37.75 26.80 -19.51
N THR A 627 39.04 26.44 -19.61
CA THR A 627 39.77 26.31 -20.88
C THR A 627 39.83 24.85 -21.32
N THR A 628 39.46 24.55 -22.58
CA THR A 628 39.50 23.17 -23.10
C THR A 628 40.92 22.57 -23.06
N VAL A 629 41.03 21.36 -22.52
CA VAL A 629 42.21 20.50 -22.56
C VAL A 629 41.94 19.40 -23.57
N VAL A 630 42.71 19.35 -24.65
CA VAL A 630 42.51 18.34 -25.69
C VAL A 630 42.97 16.99 -25.17
N LEU A 631 42.08 15.98 -25.23
CA LEU A 631 42.33 14.60 -24.81
C LEU A 631 43.23 13.80 -25.77
N THR A 632 44.26 14.45 -26.35
CA THR A 632 45.16 13.76 -27.28
C THR A 632 45.98 12.69 -26.56
N GLY A 633 45.81 11.43 -26.97
CA GLY A 633 46.55 10.29 -26.43
C GLY A 633 45.89 9.62 -25.22
N SER A 634 44.69 10.05 -24.81
CA SER A 634 43.88 9.31 -23.84
C SER A 634 43.38 8.00 -24.46
N THR A 635 43.02 7.06 -23.59
CA THR A 635 42.50 5.74 -23.99
C THR A 635 41.26 5.41 -23.20
N VAL A 636 40.21 4.93 -23.85
CA VAL A 636 39.06 4.29 -23.21
C VAL A 636 39.25 2.79 -23.30
N THR A 637 39.24 2.10 -22.16
CA THR A 637 39.43 0.65 -22.10
C THR A 637 38.27 0.02 -21.32
N PRO A 638 37.51 -0.92 -21.91
CA PRO A 638 36.48 -1.65 -21.18
C PRO A 638 37.13 -2.58 -20.14
N SER A 639 36.44 -2.79 -19.03
CA SER A 639 36.90 -3.61 -17.91
C SER A 639 36.68 -5.10 -18.18
N ASP A 640 35.71 -5.43 -19.02
CA ASP A 640 35.35 -6.80 -19.41
C ASP A 640 35.52 -7.04 -20.93
N PRO A 641 35.87 -8.26 -21.36
CA PRO A 641 35.96 -8.61 -22.77
C PRO A 641 34.56 -8.86 -23.38
N GLY A 642 34.12 -7.96 -24.26
CA GLY A 642 32.84 -8.07 -24.99
C GLY A 642 32.58 -6.81 -25.81
N ASP A 643 31.53 -6.84 -26.64
CA ASP A 643 31.08 -5.65 -27.39
C ASP A 643 30.35 -4.64 -26.47
N TYR A 644 29.76 -5.12 -25.37
CA TYR A 644 29.12 -4.32 -24.31
C TYR A 644 29.87 -4.49 -22.97
N SER A 645 30.08 -3.39 -22.23
CA SER A 645 30.76 -3.42 -20.91
C SER A 645 30.06 -2.52 -19.89
N LEU A 646 30.03 -2.96 -18.63
CA LEU A 646 29.49 -2.17 -17.51
C LEU A 646 30.45 -1.09 -17.04
N SER A 647 31.75 -1.26 -17.26
CA SER A 647 32.76 -0.42 -16.65
C SER A 647 33.85 -0.12 -17.66
N TYR A 648 34.25 1.14 -17.73
CA TYR A 648 35.31 1.64 -18.59
C TYR A 648 36.32 2.43 -17.78
N THR A 649 37.57 2.43 -18.24
CA THR A 649 38.62 3.31 -17.72
C THR A 649 39.04 4.28 -18.81
N LEU A 650 38.84 5.58 -18.57
CA LEU A 650 39.49 6.65 -19.32
C LEU A 650 40.88 6.88 -18.71
N GLY A 651 41.93 6.39 -19.36
CA GLY A 651 43.30 6.43 -18.87
C GLY A 651 44.23 7.39 -19.64
N SER A 652 45.49 7.44 -19.20
CA SER A 652 46.56 8.29 -19.73
C SER A 652 46.30 9.79 -19.57
N LEU A 653 45.62 10.18 -18.48
CA LEU A 653 45.27 11.56 -18.18
C LEU A 653 46.39 12.32 -17.48
N ALA A 654 47.40 11.67 -16.90
CA ALA A 654 48.40 12.37 -16.07
C ALA A 654 49.12 13.52 -16.79
N PRO A 655 49.58 13.40 -18.06
CA PRO A 655 50.18 14.53 -18.78
C PRO A 655 49.21 15.69 -19.04
N LEU A 656 47.90 15.42 -19.06
CA LEU A 656 46.83 16.38 -19.30
C LEU A 656 46.37 17.05 -17.99
N ALA A 657 46.42 16.29 -16.89
CA ALA A 657 46.04 16.68 -15.53
C ALA A 657 47.23 17.20 -14.67
N ALA A 658 48.45 17.28 -15.22
CA ALA A 658 49.65 17.63 -14.46
C ALA A 658 49.78 19.11 -14.05
N ASN A 659 48.99 20.02 -14.61
CA ASN A 659 49.08 21.43 -14.25
C ASN A 659 48.04 21.75 -13.17
N PRO A 660 48.37 22.58 -12.17
CA PRO A 660 47.41 23.00 -11.16
C PRO A 660 46.18 23.66 -11.80
N GLY A 661 44.99 23.35 -11.28
CA GLY A 661 43.72 23.93 -11.73
C GLY A 661 42.49 23.08 -11.42
N ALA A 662 41.32 23.63 -11.71
CA ALA A 662 40.02 22.96 -11.61
C ALA A 662 39.71 22.25 -12.92
N TYR A 663 39.60 20.93 -12.90
CA TYR A 663 39.29 20.11 -14.07
C TYR A 663 37.80 19.71 -14.07
N ILE A 664 37.19 19.71 -15.25
CA ILE A 664 35.85 19.15 -15.49
C ILE A 664 35.93 18.24 -16.71
N LEU A 665 35.67 16.95 -16.51
CA LEU A 665 35.44 15.98 -17.57
C LEU A 665 33.93 15.88 -17.82
N THR A 666 33.52 15.89 -19.09
CA THR A 666 32.16 15.70 -19.54
C THR A 666 32.13 14.50 -20.46
N LEU A 667 31.29 13.50 -20.19
CA LEU A 667 30.85 12.51 -21.16
C LEU A 667 29.61 13.08 -21.85
N HIS A 668 29.67 13.22 -23.17
CA HIS A 668 28.54 13.65 -23.97
C HIS A 668 27.61 12.46 -24.24
N GLY A 669 26.31 12.65 -24.03
CA GLY A 669 25.32 11.58 -24.20
C GLY A 669 24.70 11.61 -25.59
N ALA A 670 23.79 12.57 -25.79
CA ALA A 670 22.91 12.60 -26.95
C ALA A 670 23.65 12.56 -28.30
N GLY A 671 23.36 11.53 -29.11
CA GLY A 671 23.88 11.39 -30.47
C GLY A 671 25.34 10.97 -30.56
N MET A 672 25.95 10.51 -29.47
CA MET A 672 27.30 9.93 -29.49
C MET A 672 27.31 8.45 -29.94
N GLY A 673 26.14 7.80 -29.99
CA GLY A 673 26.03 6.40 -30.39
C GLY A 673 26.45 5.42 -29.29
N ILE A 674 26.49 5.88 -28.03
CA ILE A 674 26.66 5.03 -26.86
C ILE A 674 25.30 4.38 -26.57
N VAL A 675 25.22 3.07 -26.72
CA VAL A 675 23.96 2.31 -26.64
C VAL A 675 24.08 1.13 -25.70
N ASP A 676 23.00 0.78 -25.02
CA ASP A 676 22.88 -0.50 -24.29
C ASP A 676 22.57 -1.68 -25.23
N SER A 677 22.40 -2.87 -24.66
CA SER A 677 22.11 -4.09 -25.42
C SER A 677 20.74 -4.12 -26.11
N ALA A 678 19.76 -3.34 -25.65
CA ALA A 678 18.41 -3.24 -26.23
C ALA A 678 18.32 -2.13 -27.30
N GLY A 679 19.38 -1.32 -27.41
CA GLY A 679 19.50 -0.23 -28.38
C GLY A 679 19.02 1.12 -27.87
N ASN A 680 18.91 1.34 -26.55
CA ASN A 680 18.68 2.66 -25.98
C ASN A 680 19.98 3.47 -25.98
N GLU A 681 19.92 4.70 -26.49
CA GLU A 681 21.07 5.61 -26.50
C GLU A 681 21.19 6.37 -25.19
N LEU A 682 22.42 6.58 -24.70
CA LEU A 682 22.72 7.51 -23.62
C LEU A 682 22.18 8.92 -23.97
N GLN A 683 21.24 9.43 -23.17
CA GLN A 683 20.53 10.67 -23.52
C GLN A 683 21.17 11.93 -22.93
N VAL A 684 21.82 11.83 -21.78
CA VAL A 684 22.25 12.98 -20.98
C VAL A 684 23.76 13.06 -20.87
N ASP A 685 24.28 14.30 -20.94
CA ASP A 685 25.67 14.56 -20.60
C ASP A 685 25.89 14.31 -19.11
N ALA A 686 27.02 13.70 -18.78
CA ALA A 686 27.43 13.49 -17.41
C ALA A 686 28.78 14.16 -17.17
N THR A 687 28.99 14.73 -15.99
CA THR A 687 30.22 15.47 -15.67
C THR A 687 30.81 15.05 -14.34
N ILE A 688 32.14 15.01 -14.27
CA ILE A 688 32.88 14.93 -13.01
C ILE A 688 33.94 16.03 -12.96
N GLY A 689 34.04 16.70 -11.81
CA GLY A 689 35.06 17.71 -11.58
C GLY A 689 35.97 17.33 -10.42
N TRP A 690 37.23 17.72 -10.54
CA TRP A 690 38.21 17.62 -9.47
C TRP A 690 39.12 18.85 -9.52
N ALA A 691 39.76 19.16 -8.39
CA ALA A 691 40.82 20.15 -8.37
C ALA A 691 42.12 19.51 -7.94
N THR A 692 43.19 19.76 -8.70
CA THR A 692 44.55 19.41 -8.29
C THR A 692 45.32 20.70 -8.09
N LEU A 693 45.75 20.95 -6.86
CA LEU A 693 46.45 22.17 -6.47
C LEU A 693 47.73 21.80 -5.70
N SER A 694 48.81 22.53 -5.94
CA SER A 694 50.11 22.26 -5.30
C SER A 694 50.72 23.55 -4.78
N GLY A 695 51.40 23.44 -3.65
CA GLY A 695 52.21 24.47 -3.02
C GLY A 695 53.53 24.74 -3.75
N THR A 696 54.44 25.36 -3.03
CA THR A 696 55.80 25.64 -3.49
C THR A 696 56.80 24.70 -2.81
N THR A 697 58.10 24.88 -3.05
CA THR A 697 59.15 24.12 -2.34
C THR A 697 59.59 24.78 -1.04
N GLY A 698 58.88 25.81 -0.57
CA GLY A 698 59.03 26.38 0.75
C GLY A 698 57.69 26.41 1.48
N ASN A 699 57.71 26.81 2.76
CA ASN A 699 56.53 26.77 3.62
C ASN A 699 55.32 27.52 3.04
N ASP A 700 54.22 26.79 2.90
CA ASP A 700 52.96 27.29 2.39
C ASP A 700 51.89 27.38 3.48
N THR A 701 50.98 28.33 3.31
CA THR A 701 49.74 28.41 4.09
C THR A 701 48.55 28.18 3.19
N ILE A 702 47.81 27.11 3.46
CA ILE A 702 46.67 26.63 2.69
C ILE A 702 45.39 26.83 3.52
N SER A 703 44.33 27.33 2.90
CA SER A 703 43.00 27.37 3.52
C SER A 703 41.94 26.88 2.57
N VAL A 704 41.03 26.02 3.04
CA VAL A 704 39.87 25.53 2.30
C VAL A 704 38.61 25.97 3.03
N SER A 705 37.69 26.59 2.31
CA SER A 705 36.37 26.98 2.81
C SER A 705 35.33 26.79 1.72
N SER A 706 34.15 26.26 2.08
CA SER A 706 33.12 25.87 1.12
C SER A 706 31.81 26.62 1.35
N THR A 707 31.06 26.81 0.27
CA THR A 707 29.65 27.25 0.24
C THR A 707 28.86 26.25 -0.60
N ALA A 708 27.52 26.32 -0.56
CA ALA A 708 26.64 25.49 -1.40
C ALA A 708 27.00 25.49 -2.91
N THR A 709 27.62 26.56 -3.40
CA THR A 709 27.89 26.75 -4.84
C THR A 709 29.37 26.77 -5.20
N GLU A 710 30.26 26.99 -4.24
CA GLU A 710 31.69 27.22 -4.52
C GLU A 710 32.59 26.77 -3.37
N HIS A 711 33.69 26.09 -3.69
CA HIS A 711 34.86 25.89 -2.84
C HIS A 711 35.90 26.97 -3.12
N VAL A 712 36.41 27.59 -2.05
CA VAL A 712 37.49 28.58 -2.12
C VAL A 712 38.74 27.99 -1.46
N VAL A 713 39.74 27.72 -2.28
CA VAL A 713 41.06 27.26 -1.83
C VAL A 713 42.05 28.41 -1.98
N ARG A 714 42.78 28.74 -0.90
CA ARG A 714 43.87 29.72 -0.96
C ARG A 714 45.18 29.03 -0.64
N ILE A 715 46.20 29.30 -1.44
CA ILE A 715 47.58 28.86 -1.22
C ILE A 715 48.44 30.11 -1.24
N ASN A 716 48.97 30.50 -0.08
CA ASN A 716 49.67 31.77 0.12
C ASN A 716 48.84 32.99 -0.34
N THR A 717 49.20 33.59 -1.47
CA THR A 717 48.50 34.73 -2.06
C THR A 717 47.53 34.36 -3.17
N ASP A 718 47.59 33.12 -3.66
CA ASP A 718 46.80 32.64 -4.78
C ASP A 718 45.45 32.11 -4.28
N GLU A 719 44.38 32.37 -5.02
CA GLU A 719 43.01 32.00 -4.70
C GLU A 719 42.38 31.24 -5.88
N TYR A 720 41.85 30.05 -5.61
CA TYR A 720 41.17 29.17 -6.54
C TYR A 720 39.72 29.04 -6.13
N ARG A 721 38.82 29.24 -7.11
CA ARG A 721 37.37 29.20 -6.93
C ARG A 721 36.81 28.08 -7.78
N LEU A 722 36.28 27.05 -7.12
CA LEU A 722 35.84 25.80 -7.72
C LEU A 722 34.33 25.69 -7.55
N ASN A 723 33.58 25.34 -8.58
CA ASN A 723 32.14 25.14 -8.43
C ASN A 723 31.87 23.86 -7.61
N ALA A 724 31.14 24.00 -6.50
CA ALA A 724 30.90 22.92 -5.56
C ALA A 724 29.99 21.80 -6.10
N ALA A 725 29.19 22.08 -7.13
CA ALA A 725 28.38 21.06 -7.79
C ALA A 725 29.21 20.09 -8.64
N PHE A 726 30.46 20.44 -8.95
CA PHE A 726 31.30 19.66 -9.85
C PHE A 726 32.59 19.18 -9.19
N ALA A 727 33.25 20.01 -8.39
CA ALA A 727 34.52 19.69 -7.75
C ALA A 727 34.29 18.94 -6.42
N THR A 728 33.78 17.72 -6.51
CA THR A 728 33.52 16.85 -5.34
C THR A 728 34.79 16.31 -4.70
N GLU A 729 35.94 16.45 -5.37
CA GLU A 729 37.25 15.97 -4.96
C GLU A 729 38.28 17.11 -5.05
N ILE A 730 38.88 17.50 -3.91
CA ILE A 730 39.91 18.54 -3.84
C ILE A 730 41.22 17.93 -3.36
N TYR A 731 42.20 17.82 -4.25
CA TYR A 731 43.53 17.29 -3.98
C TYR A 731 44.56 18.40 -3.81
N LEU A 732 45.23 18.41 -2.66
CA LEU A 732 46.20 19.42 -2.25
C LEU A 732 47.55 18.78 -1.92
N ASP A 733 48.60 19.22 -2.60
CA ASP A 733 49.97 18.85 -2.27
C ASP A 733 50.73 20.05 -1.68
N GLY A 734 51.18 19.97 -0.43
CA GLY A 734 52.07 20.98 0.16
C GLY A 734 53.46 21.03 -0.50
N ALA A 735 53.80 20.02 -1.30
CA ALA A 735 55.07 19.84 -2.00
C ALA A 735 56.26 19.77 -1.05
N GLY A 736 57.01 20.86 -0.85
CA GLY A 736 58.18 20.84 0.03
C GLY A 736 58.19 22.04 0.95
N GLY A 737 58.56 21.86 2.20
CA GLY A 737 58.51 22.97 3.14
C GLY A 737 58.12 22.48 4.52
N ARG A 738 57.50 23.37 5.27
CA ARG A 738 56.76 23.03 6.49
C ARG A 738 55.42 23.70 6.36
N ASP A 739 54.45 22.92 5.94
CA ASP A 739 53.24 23.42 5.32
C ASP A 739 52.08 23.35 6.29
N ARG A 740 51.19 24.33 6.19
CA ARG A 740 50.03 24.44 7.08
C ARG A 740 48.76 24.47 6.26
N ILE A 741 47.77 23.67 6.65
CA ILE A 741 46.41 23.73 6.11
C ILE A 741 45.39 24.06 7.20
N THR A 742 44.39 24.87 6.84
CA THR A 742 43.17 25.09 7.63
C THR A 742 41.95 24.75 6.78
N ILE A 743 41.15 23.78 7.24
CA ILE A 743 39.90 23.36 6.60
C ILE A 743 38.75 23.85 7.48
N VAL A 744 37.83 24.59 6.89
CA VAL A 744 36.59 25.03 7.54
C VAL A 744 35.49 24.07 7.10
N GLY A 745 34.89 23.39 8.09
CA GLY A 745 33.77 22.48 7.92
C GLY A 745 32.48 23.19 7.54
N THR A 746 31.45 22.39 7.35
CA THR A 746 30.09 22.78 6.96
C THR A 746 29.13 22.66 8.13
N ASP A 747 27.83 22.85 7.90
CA ASP A 747 26.79 22.57 8.90
C ASP A 747 26.32 21.09 8.86
N GLY A 748 26.90 20.29 7.94
CA GLY A 748 26.74 18.84 7.87
C GLY A 748 27.84 18.13 8.65
N GLY A 749 27.71 16.81 8.82
CA GLY A 749 28.74 16.04 9.55
C GLY A 749 30.07 15.95 8.79
N GLU A 750 31.18 16.12 9.50
CA GLU A 750 32.54 15.96 8.99
C GLU A 750 33.21 14.69 9.51
N LEU A 751 33.79 13.91 8.59
CA LEU A 751 34.63 12.77 8.90
C LEU A 751 36.08 13.09 8.52
N ALA A 752 36.91 13.36 9.53
CA ALA A 752 38.31 13.73 9.34
C ALA A 752 39.28 12.61 9.75
N THR A 753 40.29 12.36 8.92
CA THR A 753 41.43 11.47 9.22
C THR A 753 42.73 12.26 9.06
N LEU A 754 43.46 12.40 10.17
CA LEU A 754 44.72 13.16 10.22
C LEU A 754 45.88 12.21 10.52
N GLN A 755 46.91 12.24 9.68
CA GLN A 755 48.13 11.44 9.85
C GLN A 755 49.36 12.31 9.57
N PRO A 756 50.56 11.96 10.10
CA PRO A 756 51.74 12.78 9.86
C PRO A 756 52.02 12.88 8.35
N GLY A 757 51.91 14.10 7.80
CA GLY A 757 52.10 14.37 6.38
C GLY A 757 50.83 14.30 5.54
N SER A 758 49.65 13.94 6.09
CA SER A 758 48.39 13.92 5.33
C SER A 758 47.14 14.31 6.12
N VAL A 759 46.13 14.77 5.40
CA VAL A 759 44.79 15.08 5.91
C VAL A 759 43.76 14.64 4.88
N ASP A 760 42.73 13.95 5.35
CA ASP A 760 41.56 13.59 4.55
C ASP A 760 40.32 14.05 5.33
N VAL A 761 39.49 14.89 4.73
CA VAL A 761 38.23 15.37 5.33
C VAL A 761 37.09 15.17 4.34
N GLN A 762 36.18 14.28 4.70
CA GLN A 762 34.89 14.13 4.03
C GLN A 762 33.89 15.07 4.69
N HIS A 763 33.23 15.91 3.89
CA HIS A 763 32.09 16.69 4.32
C HIS A 763 30.85 15.96 3.80
N LEU A 764 30.02 15.43 4.69
CA LEU A 764 28.84 14.66 4.32
C LEU A 764 27.78 15.58 3.71
N ALA A 765 27.02 15.05 2.75
CA ALA A 765 25.92 15.81 2.15
C ALA A 765 24.86 16.19 3.20
N ASP A 766 24.39 17.44 3.13
CA ASP A 766 23.25 17.93 3.89
C ASP A 766 22.29 18.73 2.99
N ALA A 767 21.29 19.40 3.57
CA ALA A 767 20.31 20.18 2.80
C ALA A 767 20.91 21.42 2.09
N SER A 768 22.08 21.89 2.52
CA SER A 768 22.75 23.11 2.07
C SER A 768 24.02 22.83 1.26
N TYR A 769 24.66 21.67 1.41
CA TYR A 769 25.95 21.33 0.82
C TYR A 769 25.91 19.93 0.17
N PRO A 770 26.40 19.77 -1.07
CA PRO A 770 26.69 18.45 -1.62
C PRO A 770 27.87 17.81 -0.88
N GLU A 771 27.96 16.48 -0.91
CA GLU A 771 29.12 15.75 -0.37
C GLU A 771 30.40 16.11 -1.17
N PHE A 772 31.50 16.33 -0.46
CA PHE A 772 32.81 16.52 -1.09
C PHE A 772 33.97 16.14 -0.16
N TRP A 773 35.12 15.89 -0.77
CA TRP A 773 36.36 15.50 -0.09
C TRP A 773 37.46 16.55 -0.23
N VAL A 774 38.23 16.72 0.84
CA VAL A 774 39.48 17.47 0.85
C VAL A 774 40.61 16.53 1.25
N HIS A 775 41.50 16.28 0.31
CA HIS A 775 42.69 15.46 0.47
C HIS A 775 43.92 16.34 0.46
N GLY A 776 44.80 16.17 1.43
CA GLY A 776 46.04 16.92 1.57
C GLY A 776 47.22 16.00 1.86
N THR A 777 48.36 16.22 1.20
CA THR A 777 49.63 15.54 1.51
C THR A 777 50.83 16.47 1.52
N ASN A 778 51.92 15.99 2.11
CA ASN A 778 53.11 16.79 2.41
C ASN A 778 52.74 18.02 3.26
N ILE A 779 51.92 17.81 4.28
CA ILE A 779 51.44 18.86 5.19
C ILE A 779 51.73 18.46 6.64
N GLU A 780 52.49 19.28 7.35
CA GLU A 780 52.89 19.02 8.74
C GLU A 780 51.95 19.64 9.77
N GLU A 781 51.29 20.76 9.45
CA GLU A 781 50.41 21.47 10.38
C GLU A 781 48.97 21.50 9.87
N VAL A 782 48.10 20.72 10.51
CA VAL A 782 46.70 20.59 10.10
C VAL A 782 45.78 21.23 11.14
N THR A 783 44.88 22.10 10.69
CA THR A 783 43.74 22.58 11.47
C THR A 783 42.44 22.24 10.76
N VAL A 784 41.51 21.58 11.44
CA VAL A 784 40.15 21.34 10.94
C VAL A 784 39.16 21.94 11.94
N ASN A 785 38.33 22.86 11.47
CA ASN A 785 37.30 23.50 12.29
C ASN A 785 35.94 23.03 11.78
N ALA A 786 35.37 22.01 12.41
CA ALA A 786 34.01 21.58 12.13
C ALA A 786 33.01 22.65 12.61
N SER A 787 31.79 22.66 12.06
CA SER A 787 30.77 23.64 12.44
C SER A 787 29.63 23.02 13.24
N ALA A 788 28.45 22.92 12.66
CA ALA A 788 27.36 22.13 13.21
C ALA A 788 27.36 20.79 12.48
N GLY A 789 26.85 19.74 13.12
CA GLY A 789 26.90 18.40 12.54
C GLY A 789 27.15 17.37 13.63
N ASP A 790 27.18 16.11 13.24
CA ASP A 790 27.74 15.05 14.06
C ASP A 790 29.16 14.78 13.54
N ASP A 791 30.15 15.42 14.13
CA ASP A 791 31.51 15.51 13.60
C ASP A 791 32.43 14.51 14.28
N THR A 792 33.18 13.76 13.46
CA THR A 792 34.11 12.72 13.93
C THR A 792 35.50 12.90 13.35
N VAL A 793 36.52 12.79 14.21
CA VAL A 793 37.92 12.81 13.78
C VAL A 793 38.74 11.65 14.33
N ILE A 794 39.60 11.10 13.48
CA ILE A 794 40.68 10.19 13.85
C ILE A 794 42.02 10.92 13.66
N MET A 795 42.80 11.05 14.73
CA MET A 795 44.15 11.61 14.69
C MET A 795 45.19 10.53 15.00
N THR A 796 46.08 10.25 14.05
CA THR A 796 47.18 9.29 14.23
C THR A 796 48.48 10.01 14.53
N GLY A 797 49.14 9.65 15.62
CA GLY A 797 50.44 10.18 16.01
C GLY A 797 51.60 9.64 15.19
N SER A 798 52.81 10.06 15.52
CA SER A 798 54.03 9.48 14.97
C SER A 798 54.50 8.27 15.81
N SER A 799 55.54 7.58 15.31
CA SER A 799 56.26 6.57 16.10
C SER A 799 57.09 7.13 17.25
N GLU A 800 57.33 8.44 17.26
CA GLU A 800 57.99 9.14 18.36
C GLU A 800 57.00 9.39 19.51
N SER A 801 57.46 9.95 20.62
CA SER A 801 56.57 10.28 21.74
C SER A 801 55.59 11.40 21.36
N ASN A 802 54.31 11.19 21.62
CA ASN A 802 53.22 12.10 21.29
C ASN A 802 52.67 12.81 22.53
N ARG A 803 52.14 14.02 22.33
CA ARG A 803 51.40 14.80 23.33
C ARG A 803 50.04 15.16 22.77
N PHE A 804 49.02 14.65 23.43
CA PHE A 804 47.63 14.92 23.14
C PHE A 804 47.05 15.84 24.23
N TYR A 805 46.39 16.92 23.81
CA TYR A 805 45.63 17.79 24.71
C TYR A 805 44.19 17.86 24.20
N SER A 806 43.23 17.57 25.07
CA SER A 806 41.80 17.68 24.76
C SER A 806 41.15 18.63 25.75
N HIS A 807 40.60 19.72 25.21
CA HIS A 807 39.78 20.69 25.91
C HIS A 807 38.34 20.62 25.39
N PRO A 808 37.35 21.20 26.09
CA PRO A 808 35.94 21.16 25.65
C PRO A 808 35.71 21.63 24.21
N ASN A 809 36.44 22.65 23.74
CA ASN A 809 36.18 23.26 22.44
C ASN A 809 37.19 22.86 21.36
N TYR A 810 38.30 22.21 21.74
CA TYR A 810 39.33 21.83 20.79
C TYR A 810 40.23 20.72 21.33
N SER A 811 40.80 19.96 20.41
CA SER A 811 41.84 18.98 20.71
C SER A 811 43.08 19.21 19.85
N THR A 812 44.26 18.87 20.37
CA THR A 812 45.54 18.98 19.66
C THR A 812 46.39 17.75 19.85
N LEU A 813 47.07 17.32 18.78
CA LEU A 813 48.05 16.24 18.80
C LEU A 813 49.35 16.71 18.16
N ARG A 814 50.48 16.46 18.80
CA ARG A 814 51.82 16.70 18.23
C ARG A 814 52.81 15.69 18.77
N ASP A 815 53.89 15.47 18.05
CA ASP A 815 55.04 14.74 18.57
C ASP A 815 56.01 15.65 19.35
N ILE A 816 56.92 15.04 20.11
CA ILE A 816 57.97 15.78 20.83
C ILE A 816 58.97 16.46 19.87
N PRO A 817 59.41 15.83 18.77
CA PRO A 817 60.25 16.49 17.77
C PRO A 817 59.62 17.70 17.09
N GLY A 818 58.29 17.78 17.03
CA GLY A 818 57.56 18.79 16.27
C GLY A 818 57.58 18.53 14.77
N SER A 819 57.62 17.26 14.35
CA SER A 819 57.52 16.88 12.94
C SER A 819 56.12 17.14 12.38
N PHE A 820 55.07 17.06 13.20
CA PHE A 820 53.70 17.42 12.83
C PHE A 820 52.95 18.09 13.99
N SER A 821 51.83 18.75 13.68
CA SER A 821 50.89 19.28 14.66
C SER A 821 49.48 19.30 14.10
N PHE A 822 48.54 18.68 14.80
CA PHE A 822 47.10 18.71 14.50
C PHE A 822 46.34 19.55 15.52
N ARG A 823 45.33 20.25 15.04
CA ARG A 823 44.32 20.93 15.85
C ARG A 823 42.95 20.69 15.24
N VAL A 824 42.01 20.28 16.07
CA VAL A 824 40.62 20.03 15.67
C VAL A 824 39.70 20.81 16.61
N GLU A 825 38.70 21.47 16.05
CA GLU A 825 37.69 22.25 16.78
C GLU A 825 36.30 21.82 16.33
N GLY A 826 35.33 21.80 17.25
CA GLY A 826 33.93 21.49 16.93
C GLY A 826 33.58 19.99 16.85
N PHE A 827 34.52 19.07 17.04
CA PHE A 827 34.25 17.63 16.91
C PHE A 827 33.58 17.02 18.15
N GLU A 828 32.40 16.43 18.00
CA GLU A 828 31.70 15.66 19.05
C GLU A 828 32.47 14.39 19.42
N THR A 829 33.04 13.71 18.41
CA THR A 829 33.82 12.47 18.61
C THR A 829 35.25 12.63 18.12
N ALA A 830 36.21 12.42 19.01
CA ALA A 830 37.64 12.40 18.66
C ALA A 830 38.30 11.09 19.10
N THR A 831 38.86 10.35 18.15
CA THR A 831 39.71 9.18 18.42
C THR A 831 41.16 9.51 18.10
N VAL A 832 42.07 9.20 19.02
CA VAL A 832 43.49 9.52 18.90
C VAL A 832 44.32 8.26 19.09
N GLU A 833 45.12 7.93 18.09
CA GLU A 833 45.96 6.75 18.06
C GLU A 833 47.43 7.16 18.22
N ALA A 834 48.14 6.61 19.19
CA ALA A 834 49.59 6.77 19.31
C ALA A 834 50.32 5.49 18.83
N PRO A 835 50.79 5.43 17.56
CA PRO A 835 51.37 4.23 17.00
C PRO A 835 52.84 4.06 17.44
N GLY A 836 53.11 3.41 18.57
CA GLY A 836 54.49 3.11 18.94
C GLY A 836 54.75 2.75 20.40
N SER A 837 56.03 2.74 20.75
CA SER A 837 56.52 2.53 22.13
C SER A 837 57.05 3.82 22.77
N GLY A 838 56.77 4.97 22.14
CA GLY A 838 57.04 6.29 22.68
C GLY A 838 56.41 6.49 24.06
N SER A 839 56.91 7.47 24.80
CA SER A 839 56.23 7.91 26.03
C SER A 839 55.12 8.88 25.65
N ASP A 840 53.94 8.35 25.38
CA ASP A 840 52.78 9.13 24.93
C ASP A 840 51.97 9.68 26.11
N TYR A 841 51.63 10.97 26.05
CA TYR A 841 50.92 11.70 27.11
C TYR A 841 49.58 12.25 26.62
N ALA A 842 48.50 11.94 27.34
CA ALA A 842 47.18 12.53 27.14
C ALA A 842 46.85 13.47 28.30
N PHE A 843 46.50 14.72 27.98
CA PHE A 843 46.02 15.73 28.91
C PHE A 843 44.56 16.03 28.58
N LEU A 844 43.66 15.71 29.50
CA LEU A 844 42.22 15.74 29.32
C LEU A 844 41.63 16.76 30.31
N TYR A 845 40.93 17.76 29.79
CA TYR A 845 40.31 18.84 30.58
C TYR A 845 38.81 18.79 30.42
N ASP A 846 38.10 18.78 31.53
CA ASP A 846 36.65 18.70 31.67
C ASP A 846 35.90 19.91 31.11
N SER A 847 34.59 19.76 31.02
CA SER A 847 33.58 20.80 30.87
C SER A 847 33.03 21.21 32.25
N PRO A 848 32.36 22.37 32.38
CA PRO A 848 31.71 22.75 33.65
C PRO A 848 30.47 21.91 34.05
N ASN A 849 30.16 20.85 33.30
CA ASN A 849 29.05 19.93 33.54
C ASN A 849 29.61 18.59 34.03
N ASN A 850 28.74 17.68 34.44
CA ASN A 850 29.15 16.35 34.88
C ASN A 850 29.87 15.57 33.76
N ASP A 851 31.09 15.14 34.06
CA ASP A 851 31.99 14.44 33.15
C ASP A 851 32.39 13.06 33.67
N GLU A 852 32.75 12.16 32.76
CA GLU A 852 33.19 10.80 33.08
C GLU A 852 34.53 10.46 32.41
N LEU A 853 35.50 10.03 33.21
CA LEU A 853 36.76 9.45 32.75
C LEU A 853 36.79 7.95 32.97
N LEU A 854 37.09 7.19 31.92
CA LEU A 854 37.45 5.78 31.99
C LEU A 854 38.87 5.59 31.47
N ALA A 855 39.81 5.12 32.30
CA ALA A 855 41.20 4.92 31.91
C ALA A 855 41.69 3.50 32.25
N GLU A 856 42.31 2.85 31.26
CA GLU A 856 43.02 1.58 31.34
C GLU A 856 44.36 1.67 30.60
N PRO A 857 45.33 0.75 30.81
CA PRO A 857 46.73 0.96 30.42
C PRO A 857 46.98 1.36 28.97
N GLU A 858 46.11 1.01 28.03
CA GLU A 858 46.27 1.31 26.61
C GLU A 858 45.15 2.17 26.03
N LYS A 859 44.19 2.60 26.86
CA LYS A 859 43.01 3.34 26.40
C LYS A 859 42.47 4.25 27.49
N ALA A 860 42.20 5.50 27.14
CA ALA A 860 41.39 6.40 27.94
C ALA A 860 40.20 6.89 27.13
N VAL A 861 39.02 6.90 27.73
CA VAL A 861 37.80 7.50 27.19
C VAL A 861 37.39 8.61 28.15
N PHE A 862 37.17 9.80 27.63
CA PHE A 862 36.73 10.94 28.40
C PHE A 862 35.48 11.53 27.76
N THR A 863 34.38 11.39 28.47
CA THR A 863 33.05 11.83 28.08
C THR A 863 32.74 13.11 28.84
N ARG A 864 32.60 14.22 28.11
CA ARG A 864 32.22 15.50 28.72
C ARG A 864 30.73 15.71 28.62
N SER A 865 30.14 16.42 29.58
CA SER A 865 28.72 16.74 29.65
C SER A 865 27.86 15.48 29.49
N ALA A 866 28.26 14.41 30.19
CA ALA A 866 27.74 13.07 30.03
C ALA A 866 26.22 13.02 30.28
N GLY A 867 25.49 12.40 29.35
CA GLY A 867 24.03 12.29 29.37
C GLY A 867 23.28 13.57 28.95
N THR A 868 23.98 14.56 28.38
CA THR A 868 23.36 15.80 27.88
C THR A 868 23.45 15.91 26.34
N ALA A 869 22.76 16.89 25.75
CA ALA A 869 22.84 17.17 24.32
C ALA A 869 24.17 17.83 23.88
N ALA A 870 25.03 18.22 24.83
CA ALA A 870 26.36 18.77 24.57
C ALA A 870 27.46 17.73 24.84
N GLU A 871 27.10 16.44 24.87
CA GLU A 871 28.02 15.34 25.14
C GLU A 871 29.09 15.27 24.05
N THR A 872 30.36 15.19 24.46
CA THR A 872 31.48 14.94 23.55
C THR A 872 32.33 13.80 24.08
N VAL A 873 32.85 12.96 23.18
CA VAL A 873 33.61 11.76 23.53
C VAL A 873 34.99 11.83 22.92
N THR A 874 36.00 11.78 23.78
CA THR A 874 37.41 11.69 23.38
C THR A 874 37.98 10.34 23.77
N THR A 875 38.42 9.55 22.78
CA THR A 875 39.14 8.30 22.98
C THR A 875 40.62 8.47 22.66
N ALA A 876 41.50 8.17 23.61
CA ALA A 876 42.95 8.21 23.46
C ALA A 876 43.53 6.80 23.61
N ASN A 877 43.94 6.20 22.50
CA ASN A 877 44.50 4.85 22.40
C ASN A 877 46.03 4.90 22.33
N GLY A 878 46.69 3.99 23.06
CA GLY A 878 48.16 3.91 23.17
C GLY A 878 48.78 4.88 24.20
N PHE A 879 47.98 5.77 24.80
CA PHE A 879 48.46 6.76 25.78
C PHE A 879 48.55 6.18 27.19
N ARG A 880 49.75 5.70 27.56
CA ARG A 880 50.01 5.09 28.88
C ARG A 880 50.12 6.11 30.02
N GLN A 881 50.25 7.40 29.70
CA GLN A 881 50.34 8.51 30.66
C GLN A 881 49.12 9.43 30.50
N VAL A 882 48.13 9.31 31.38
CA VAL A 882 46.86 10.06 31.29
C VAL A 882 46.76 11.03 32.47
N TYR A 883 46.57 12.31 32.15
CA TYR A 883 46.38 13.39 33.11
C TYR A 883 45.02 14.02 32.85
N ALA A 884 44.07 13.79 33.74
CA ALA A 884 42.73 14.34 33.67
C ALA A 884 42.49 15.38 34.77
N TYR A 885 41.88 16.49 34.39
CA TYR A 885 41.57 17.62 35.27
C TYR A 885 40.08 17.92 35.17
N ALA A 886 39.42 17.88 36.33
CA ALA A 886 38.04 18.23 36.57
C ALA A 886 37.94 19.56 37.34
N SER A 887 36.82 20.27 37.18
CA SER A 887 36.57 21.62 37.67
C SER A 887 35.22 21.72 38.40
N ASP A 888 34.15 22.10 37.71
CA ASP A 888 32.77 22.17 38.23
C ASP A 888 31.95 21.02 37.63
N GLY A 889 31.06 20.41 38.41
CA GLY A 889 30.28 19.25 37.98
C GLY A 889 30.19 18.23 39.11
N ASP A 890 29.41 17.18 38.94
CA ASP A 890 29.55 15.93 39.71
C ASP A 890 30.35 14.93 38.84
N ASP A 891 31.67 15.03 38.87
CA ASP A 891 32.57 14.35 37.95
C ASP A 891 33.05 13.00 38.49
N THR A 892 33.15 12.01 37.60
CA THR A 892 33.55 10.64 37.98
C THR A 892 34.75 10.13 37.18
N ALA A 893 35.62 9.37 37.85
CA ALA A 893 36.76 8.70 37.20
C ALA A 893 36.86 7.22 37.57
N GLY A 894 36.70 6.34 36.59
CA GLY A 894 37.01 4.91 36.66
C GLY A 894 38.41 4.62 36.14
N LEU A 895 39.29 4.12 37.01
CA LEU A 895 40.69 3.82 36.68
C LEU A 895 40.97 2.33 36.84
N THR A 896 41.36 1.63 35.78
CA THR A 896 41.66 0.19 35.80
C THR A 896 43.14 -0.06 35.61
N GLY A 897 43.73 -0.84 36.52
CA GLY A 897 45.17 -1.09 36.56
C GLY A 897 45.63 -2.20 35.62
N SER A 898 46.93 -2.45 35.61
CA SER A 898 47.53 -3.55 34.84
C SER A 898 47.07 -4.90 35.38
N ALA A 899 46.70 -5.82 34.49
CA ALA A 899 46.35 -7.18 34.86
C ALA A 899 47.54 -8.01 35.35
N THR A 900 48.79 -7.59 35.07
CA THR A 900 50.01 -8.35 35.42
C THR A 900 50.91 -7.62 36.41
N GLY A 901 50.78 -6.30 36.52
CA GLY A 901 51.58 -5.45 37.37
C GLY A 901 51.12 -5.42 38.83
N ALA A 902 52.07 -5.26 39.76
CA ALA A 902 51.74 -4.94 41.14
C ALA A 902 51.27 -3.48 41.24
N ASN A 903 49.95 -3.31 41.13
CA ASN A 903 49.22 -2.05 41.09
C ASN A 903 49.36 -1.24 42.40
N ARG A 904 49.39 0.10 42.28
CA ARG A 904 49.58 1.08 43.36
C ARG A 904 48.64 2.26 43.15
N PHE A 905 47.62 2.33 43.98
CA PHE A 905 46.66 3.43 44.00
C PHE A 905 46.91 4.36 45.18
N TYR A 906 46.89 5.66 44.94
CA TYR A 906 46.97 6.70 45.96
C TYR A 906 45.76 7.63 45.81
N GLY A 907 44.86 7.62 46.78
CA GLY A 907 43.71 8.52 46.84
C GLY A 907 43.96 9.64 47.83
N TYR A 908 44.19 10.86 47.37
CA TYR A 908 44.25 12.06 48.19
C TYR A 908 42.93 12.84 48.05
N ALA A 909 42.67 13.77 48.97
CA ALA A 909 41.47 14.60 48.94
C ALA A 909 41.32 15.45 47.65
N ASP A 910 42.44 15.90 47.06
CA ASP A 910 42.47 16.77 45.89
C ASP A 910 42.65 16.02 44.55
N TYR A 911 43.26 14.83 44.59
CA TYR A 911 43.62 14.08 43.39
C TYR A 911 43.90 12.61 43.70
N SER A 912 43.77 11.79 42.68
CA SER A 912 44.10 10.39 42.69
C SER A 912 45.23 10.06 41.71
N LEU A 913 46.06 9.10 42.09
CA LEU A 913 47.16 8.58 41.28
C LEU A 913 47.08 7.06 41.21
N PHE A 914 47.07 6.50 40.00
CA PHE A 914 47.11 5.05 39.78
C PHE A 914 48.24 4.64 38.83
N THR A 915 49.07 3.69 39.24
CA THR A 915 50.22 3.17 38.48
C THR A 915 50.50 1.73 38.93
N ASP A 916 51.40 1.01 38.27
CA ASP A 916 52.02 -0.19 38.84
C ASP A 916 53.46 0.06 39.32
N THR A 917 54.11 -0.99 39.81
CA THR A 917 55.47 -0.95 40.33
C THR A 917 56.53 -0.67 39.25
N THR A 918 56.26 -1.04 37.99
CA THR A 918 57.16 -0.78 36.85
C THR A 918 56.89 0.57 36.18
N ARG A 919 55.80 1.26 36.55
CA ARG A 919 55.27 2.45 35.89
C ARG A 919 54.95 2.21 34.42
N SER A 920 54.38 1.04 34.12
CA SER A 920 53.93 0.71 32.75
C SER A 920 52.79 1.63 32.28
N PHE A 921 51.99 2.15 33.22
CA PHE A 921 50.99 3.19 33.01
C PHE A 921 51.02 4.19 34.18
N TYR A 922 50.44 5.37 33.99
CA TYR A 922 50.30 6.40 35.00
C TYR A 922 49.03 7.20 34.76
N PHE A 923 48.06 7.11 35.68
CA PHE A 923 46.82 7.86 35.63
C PHE A 923 46.78 8.86 36.77
N TYR A 924 46.56 10.12 36.41
CA TYR A 924 46.41 11.23 37.33
C TYR A 924 45.04 11.84 37.10
N ALA A 925 44.18 11.80 38.11
CA ALA A 925 42.85 12.40 38.08
C ALA A 925 42.74 13.42 39.20
N ARG A 926 42.55 14.69 38.87
CA ARG A 926 42.46 15.79 39.84
C ARG A 926 41.12 16.51 39.71
N GLY A 927 40.48 16.82 40.83
CA GLY A 927 39.23 17.58 40.87
C GLY A 927 37.95 16.75 40.75
N PHE A 928 38.03 15.46 40.41
CA PHE A 928 36.86 14.59 40.27
C PHE A 928 36.20 14.32 41.64
N ASP A 929 34.87 14.43 41.71
CA ASP A 929 34.10 14.18 42.93
C ASP A 929 34.16 12.73 43.40
N ALA A 930 34.24 11.78 42.45
CA ALA A 930 34.40 10.36 42.79
C ALA A 930 35.44 9.67 41.89
N VAL A 931 36.39 8.97 42.52
CA VAL A 931 37.39 8.15 41.82
C VAL A 931 37.31 6.69 42.26
N THR A 932 37.06 5.80 41.31
CA THR A 932 37.10 4.35 41.53
C THR A 932 38.33 3.75 40.87
N ALA A 933 39.23 3.17 41.65
CA ALA A 933 40.38 2.42 41.13
C ALA A 933 40.14 0.91 41.25
N THR A 934 40.40 0.16 40.18
CA THR A 934 40.24 -1.30 40.12
C THR A 934 41.55 -1.97 39.75
N SER A 935 42.04 -2.86 40.60
CA SER A 935 43.21 -3.72 40.34
C SER A 935 42.76 -5.12 39.92
N PRO A 936 43.04 -5.58 38.68
CA PRO A 936 42.72 -6.94 38.24
C PRO A 936 43.60 -8.01 38.93
N GLU A 937 43.12 -9.26 39.04
CA GLU A 937 43.82 -10.34 39.75
C GLU A 937 45.02 -10.92 38.97
N ALA A 938 46.25 -10.52 39.31
CA ALA A 938 47.45 -11.38 39.11
C ALA A 938 48.67 -11.03 40.00
N ALA A 939 48.68 -9.89 40.70
CA ALA A 939 49.74 -9.50 41.63
C ALA A 939 49.17 -8.71 42.83
N ILE A 940 49.87 -8.74 43.98
CA ILE A 940 49.42 -8.05 45.19
C ILE A 940 49.42 -6.52 44.95
N GLY A 941 48.23 -5.94 44.84
CA GLY A 941 48.02 -4.49 44.74
C GLY A 941 48.08 -3.77 46.09
N TYR A 942 48.47 -2.49 46.05
CA TYR A 942 48.54 -1.58 47.20
C TYR A 942 47.63 -0.37 47.00
N ALA A 943 46.75 -0.09 47.96
CA ALA A 943 45.96 1.15 48.02
C ALA A 943 46.40 2.00 49.22
N TYR A 944 46.62 3.28 48.99
CA TYR A 944 46.97 4.28 50.00
C TYR A 944 45.92 5.39 49.98
N LEU A 945 45.05 5.47 50.98
CA LEU A 945 43.98 6.46 51.05
C LEU A 945 44.29 7.48 52.16
N TYR A 946 44.15 8.76 51.84
CA TYR A 946 44.44 9.87 52.75
C TYR A 946 43.19 10.71 53.01
N ASP A 947 43.04 11.19 54.23
CA ASP A 947 41.94 12.05 54.67
C ASP A 947 41.93 13.44 54.00
N SER A 948 40.81 14.12 54.20
CA SER A 948 40.61 15.55 54.00
C SER A 948 40.77 16.30 55.33
N PRO A 949 40.75 17.65 55.32
CA PRO A 949 40.62 18.41 56.57
C PRO A 949 39.25 18.28 57.26
N GLY A 950 38.26 17.66 56.61
CA GLY A 950 36.89 17.45 57.10
C GLY A 950 36.75 16.25 58.02
N PHE A 951 35.52 15.84 58.33
CA PHE A 951 35.25 14.57 59.04
C PHE A 951 35.10 13.47 58.00
N ASP A 952 35.97 12.48 58.03
CA ASP A 952 36.00 11.44 57.00
C ASP A 952 35.73 10.04 57.57
N GLU A 953 35.18 9.17 56.74
CA GLU A 953 34.89 7.78 57.08
C GLU A 953 35.62 6.83 56.11
N PHE A 954 36.46 5.97 56.68
CA PHE A 954 37.15 4.92 55.96
C PHE A 954 36.52 3.57 56.26
N GLU A 955 36.19 2.80 55.23
CA GLU A 955 35.76 1.41 55.38
C GLU A 955 36.61 0.49 54.51
N ALA A 956 37.14 -0.59 55.08
CA ALA A 956 37.87 -1.62 54.37
C ALA A 956 37.21 -2.99 54.53
N SER A 957 37.12 -3.71 53.41
CA SER A 957 36.95 -5.15 53.31
C SER A 957 38.28 -5.79 52.91
N THR A 958 38.34 -7.12 52.83
CA THR A 958 39.60 -7.85 52.56
C THR A 958 40.33 -7.42 51.28
N THR A 959 39.61 -7.03 50.23
CA THR A 959 40.21 -6.60 48.95
C THR A 959 39.65 -5.28 48.41
N SER A 960 38.84 -4.57 49.18
CA SER A 960 38.29 -3.28 48.77
C SER A 960 38.26 -2.29 49.92
N ALA A 961 38.31 -0.99 49.61
CA ALA A 961 38.10 0.05 50.60
C ALA A 961 37.49 1.31 49.99
N THR A 962 36.76 2.04 50.82
CA THR A 962 36.24 3.37 50.53
C THR A 962 36.83 4.38 51.51
N MET A 963 37.09 5.58 51.03
CA MET A 963 37.29 6.77 51.85
C MET A 963 36.24 7.78 51.40
N ASP A 964 35.21 7.94 52.23
CA ASP A 964 34.14 8.94 52.10
C ASP A 964 34.64 10.22 52.79
N ARG A 965 34.87 11.24 51.97
CA ARG A 965 35.36 12.54 52.41
C ARG A 965 34.22 13.52 52.34
N LYS A 966 34.12 14.37 53.36
CA LYS A 966 33.08 15.40 53.33
C LYS A 966 33.28 16.35 52.15
N ALA A 967 32.25 16.53 51.32
CA ALA A 967 32.23 17.50 50.22
C ALA A 967 32.88 18.85 50.61
N PRO A 968 33.69 19.47 49.73
CA PRO A 968 33.83 19.20 48.28
C PRO A 968 35.03 18.30 47.92
N TRP A 969 35.51 17.46 48.84
CA TRP A 969 36.67 16.62 48.58
C TRP A 969 36.29 15.34 47.84
N SER A 970 37.21 14.83 47.02
CA SER A 970 37.00 13.63 46.20
C SER A 970 36.77 12.39 47.06
N ASP A 971 35.71 11.63 46.80
CA ASP A 971 35.52 10.29 47.35
C ASP A 971 36.34 9.27 46.57
N THR A 972 36.91 8.30 47.28
CA THR A 972 37.75 7.28 46.62
C THR A 972 37.33 5.88 46.98
N THR A 973 37.12 5.05 45.96
CA THR A 973 36.90 3.61 46.08
C THR A 973 38.07 2.85 45.48
N ALA A 974 38.63 1.89 46.21
CA ALA A 974 39.72 1.04 45.77
C ALA A 974 39.25 -0.42 45.77
N ASN A 975 39.21 -1.06 44.61
CA ASN A 975 38.75 -2.44 44.41
C ASN A 975 39.90 -3.36 43.96
N GLY A 976 39.96 -4.58 44.50
CA GLY A 976 40.97 -5.58 44.15
C GLY A 976 42.34 -5.38 44.81
N PHE A 977 42.44 -4.58 45.87
CA PHE A 977 43.68 -4.30 46.58
C PHE A 977 43.79 -5.07 47.89
N ALA A 978 44.68 -6.06 47.95
CA ALA A 978 44.91 -6.87 49.14
C ALA A 978 45.76 -6.18 50.23
N ARG A 979 46.38 -5.03 49.94
CA ARG A 979 47.19 -4.24 50.89
C ARG A 979 46.64 -2.83 50.94
N ILE A 980 45.94 -2.50 52.02
CA ILE A 980 45.22 -1.23 52.16
C ILE A 980 45.80 -0.46 53.32
N TYR A 981 46.21 0.78 53.05
CA TYR A 981 46.77 1.71 54.01
C TYR A 981 45.91 2.97 54.03
N ALA A 982 45.42 3.37 55.19
CA ALA A 982 44.69 4.61 55.35
C ALA A 982 45.35 5.53 56.38
N TYR A 983 45.37 6.83 56.10
CA TYR A 983 46.02 7.83 56.93
C TYR A 983 45.07 9.00 57.17
N SER A 984 44.73 9.24 58.44
CA SER A 984 44.16 10.50 58.92
C SER A 984 45.30 11.38 59.43
N THR A 985 45.52 12.53 58.78
CA THR A 985 46.66 13.42 58.98
C THR A 985 46.30 14.90 59.02
N LYS A 986 45.07 15.26 58.66
CA LYS A 986 44.60 16.64 58.44
C LYS A 986 43.50 17.10 59.40
N GLY A 987 42.99 16.25 60.29
CA GLY A 987 42.14 16.67 61.41
C GLY A 987 40.83 15.88 61.50
N GLY A 988 39.68 16.56 61.51
CA GLY A 988 38.38 15.89 61.34
C GLY A 988 37.78 15.24 62.57
N GLY A 989 38.46 14.29 63.20
CA GLY A 989 37.81 13.33 64.11
C GLY A 989 37.32 12.10 63.35
N ASP A 990 38.17 11.61 62.46
CA ASP A 990 37.85 10.61 61.44
C ASP A 990 37.66 9.21 62.02
N LYS A 991 36.89 8.40 61.28
CA LYS A 991 36.56 7.02 61.67
C LYS A 991 37.04 6.01 60.66
N ALA A 992 37.47 4.84 61.14
CA ALA A 992 37.85 3.71 60.32
C ALA A 992 37.08 2.44 60.73
N LYS A 993 36.57 1.70 59.74
CA LYS A 993 35.95 0.39 59.89
C LYS A 993 36.74 -0.65 59.12
N LEU A 994 37.19 -1.71 59.80
CA LEU A 994 38.02 -2.77 59.24
C LEU A 994 37.29 -4.10 59.33
N ASN A 995 36.95 -4.68 58.18
CA ASN A 995 36.26 -5.96 58.11
C ASN A 995 37.25 -7.10 57.79
N GLY A 996 37.31 -8.09 58.66
CA GLY A 996 38.19 -9.26 58.53
C GLY A 996 37.67 -10.31 57.55
N SER A 997 38.49 -11.33 57.32
CA SER A 997 38.12 -12.48 56.49
C SER A 997 37.07 -13.34 57.18
N THR A 998 36.06 -13.76 56.43
CA THR A 998 35.03 -14.70 56.89
C THR A 998 35.58 -16.11 57.15
N ALA A 999 36.80 -16.42 56.69
CA ALA A 999 37.46 -17.71 56.93
C ALA A 999 38.06 -17.83 58.35
N GLY A 1000 38.05 -16.75 59.15
CA GLY A 1000 38.63 -16.71 60.49
C GLY A 1000 40.16 -16.59 60.50
N GLY A 1001 40.77 -16.70 61.68
CA GLY A 1001 42.21 -16.50 61.88
C GLY A 1001 42.65 -15.03 61.76
N ASN A 1002 41.73 -14.09 61.94
CA ASN A 1002 41.94 -12.65 61.93
C ASN A 1002 42.78 -12.22 63.14
N THR A 1003 43.79 -11.40 62.91
CA THR A 1003 44.62 -10.80 63.96
C THR A 1003 44.51 -9.28 63.86
N PHE A 1004 43.95 -8.67 64.90
CA PHE A 1004 43.84 -7.23 65.07
C PHE A 1004 44.87 -6.74 66.08
N TYR A 1005 45.71 -5.77 65.71
CA TYR A 1005 46.50 -4.99 66.66
C TYR A 1005 45.98 -3.58 66.69
N SER A 1006 45.75 -3.05 67.88
CA SER A 1006 45.26 -1.71 68.08
C SER A 1006 46.12 -0.96 69.07
N TYR A 1007 46.62 0.19 68.64
CA TYR A 1007 47.37 1.14 69.44
C TYR A 1007 46.64 2.50 69.41
N PRO A 1008 46.93 3.43 70.34
CA PRO A 1008 46.30 4.75 70.34
C PRO A 1008 46.48 5.55 69.04
N THR A 1009 47.54 5.28 68.27
CA THR A 1009 47.88 6.06 67.07
C THR A 1009 47.67 5.33 65.75
N HIS A 1010 47.57 3.99 65.77
CA HIS A 1010 47.41 3.18 64.58
C HIS A 1010 46.87 1.79 64.90
N SER A 1011 46.24 1.16 63.93
CA SER A 1011 45.73 -0.20 64.05
C SER A 1011 46.01 -1.01 62.78
N THR A 1012 46.09 -2.34 62.92
CA THR A 1012 46.29 -3.26 61.80
C THR A 1012 45.36 -4.46 61.90
N LEU A 1013 44.87 -4.95 60.77
CA LEU A 1013 44.04 -6.17 60.68
C LEU A 1013 44.53 -7.03 59.50
N TYR A 1014 44.70 -8.33 59.73
CA TYR A 1014 45.09 -9.31 58.70
C TYR A 1014 44.67 -10.73 59.11
N ASP A 1015 44.60 -11.67 58.18
CA ASP A 1015 44.32 -13.08 58.49
C ASP A 1015 45.60 -13.95 58.55
N ALA A 1016 45.47 -15.17 59.06
CA ALA A 1016 46.58 -16.11 59.17
C ALA A 1016 47.25 -16.43 57.82
N ALA A 1017 46.48 -16.41 56.72
CA ALA A 1017 46.97 -16.63 55.36
C ALA A 1017 47.71 -15.42 54.77
N ARG A 1018 47.60 -14.24 55.38
CA ARG A 1018 48.05 -12.94 54.82
C ARG A 1018 47.42 -12.67 53.44
N SER A 1019 46.18 -13.12 53.27
CA SER A 1019 45.39 -12.85 52.06
C SER A 1019 45.16 -11.35 51.92
N PHE A 1020 44.88 -10.66 53.03
CA PHE A 1020 44.80 -9.20 53.11
C PHE A 1020 45.66 -8.60 54.23
N TYR A 1021 45.87 -7.29 54.16
CA TYR A 1021 46.47 -6.50 55.23
C TYR A 1021 45.89 -5.09 55.21
N HIS A 1022 45.36 -4.66 56.36
CA HIS A 1022 44.91 -3.30 56.61
C HIS A 1022 45.82 -2.62 57.61
N TYR A 1023 46.18 -1.37 57.33
CA TYR A 1023 46.90 -0.49 58.23
C TYR A 1023 46.19 0.86 58.25
N VAL A 1024 45.75 1.31 59.42
CA VAL A 1024 45.15 2.64 59.59
C VAL A 1024 45.91 3.42 60.63
N ARG A 1025 46.13 4.71 60.40
CA ARG A 1025 46.87 5.59 61.32
C ARG A 1025 46.18 6.94 61.45
N GLY A 1026 46.12 7.45 62.67
CA GLY A 1026 45.62 8.80 62.99
C GLY A 1026 44.10 8.95 63.16
N PHE A 1027 43.33 7.91 62.86
CA PHE A 1027 41.87 7.92 63.04
C PHE A 1027 41.49 7.99 64.52
N GLY A 1028 40.58 8.91 64.87
CA GLY A 1028 40.10 9.10 66.24
C GLY A 1028 39.23 7.93 66.74
N SER A 1029 38.61 7.19 65.82
CA SER A 1029 37.89 5.95 66.15
C SER A 1029 38.17 4.86 65.13
N VAL A 1030 38.55 3.66 65.58
CA VAL A 1030 38.76 2.48 64.72
C VAL A 1030 37.90 1.32 65.20
N THR A 1031 37.07 0.75 64.33
CA THR A 1031 36.27 -0.44 64.62
C THR A 1031 36.73 -1.61 63.77
N ALA A 1032 37.16 -2.70 64.41
CA ALA A 1032 37.53 -3.94 63.72
C ALA A 1032 36.48 -5.03 63.93
N PHE A 1033 36.13 -5.71 62.85
CA PHE A 1033 35.23 -6.87 62.83
C PHE A 1033 36.02 -8.12 62.43
N ALA A 1034 36.00 -9.14 63.28
CA ALA A 1034 36.48 -10.48 62.96
C ALA A 1034 35.38 -11.33 62.29
N SER A 1035 35.54 -12.65 62.23
CA SER A 1035 34.56 -13.53 61.60
C SER A 1035 33.42 -13.88 62.58
N ILE A 1036 32.16 -13.68 62.16
CA ILE A 1036 30.99 -14.14 62.93
C ILE A 1036 30.80 -15.68 62.86
N ALA A 1037 31.40 -16.30 61.85
CA ALA A 1037 31.31 -17.74 61.59
C ALA A 1037 32.36 -18.50 62.42
N ASP A 1038 32.07 -18.69 63.70
CA ASP A 1038 32.73 -19.49 64.76
C ASP A 1038 33.89 -20.43 64.31
N SER A 1039 35.00 -19.86 63.86
CA SER A 1039 36.21 -20.56 63.42
C SER A 1039 37.33 -20.19 64.39
N PRO A 1040 37.82 -21.12 65.23
CA PRO A 1040 38.72 -20.77 66.32
C PRO A 1040 40.04 -20.20 65.80
N GLY A 1041 40.37 -18.97 66.17
CA GLY A 1041 41.64 -18.35 65.82
C GLY A 1041 41.67 -16.83 65.76
N ASP A 1042 40.54 -16.14 65.94
CA ASP A 1042 40.46 -14.67 65.85
C ASP A 1042 41.02 -14.02 67.13
N ARG A 1043 42.00 -13.13 66.99
CA ARG A 1043 42.74 -12.51 68.09
C ARG A 1043 42.79 -11.00 67.97
N ALA A 1044 42.41 -10.28 69.02
CA ALA A 1044 42.64 -8.85 69.15
C ALA A 1044 43.72 -8.58 70.21
N TYR A 1045 44.66 -7.69 69.91
CA TYR A 1045 45.65 -7.17 70.84
C TYR A 1045 45.44 -5.66 70.95
N LEU A 1046 44.97 -5.22 72.12
CA LEU A 1046 44.63 -3.85 72.41
C LEU A 1046 45.67 -3.28 73.37
N TYR A 1047 46.31 -2.21 72.96
CA TYR A 1047 47.30 -1.48 73.74
C TYR A 1047 46.71 -0.13 74.12
N ASP A 1048 46.79 0.20 75.40
CA ASP A 1048 46.35 1.47 75.97
C ASP A 1048 47.28 2.63 75.61
N SER A 1049 46.93 3.81 76.13
CA SER A 1049 47.80 4.98 76.13
C SER A 1049 48.62 5.06 77.41
N SER A 1050 49.34 6.16 77.61
CA SER A 1050 50.00 6.45 78.89
C SER A 1050 49.07 7.17 79.90
N GLY A 1051 47.83 7.47 79.50
CA GLY A 1051 46.80 8.09 80.33
C GLY A 1051 45.99 7.06 81.11
N ASP A 1052 44.86 7.48 81.70
CA ASP A 1052 43.91 6.55 82.30
C ASP A 1052 42.96 6.05 81.21
N ASP A 1053 42.92 4.74 81.01
CA ASP A 1053 42.18 4.10 79.92
C ASP A 1053 41.05 3.19 80.41
N THR A 1054 39.98 3.08 79.64
CA THR A 1054 38.83 2.22 79.97
C THR A 1054 38.57 1.22 78.86
N LEU A 1055 38.60 -0.07 79.22
CA LEU A 1055 38.08 -1.16 78.40
C LEU A 1055 36.64 -1.47 78.82
N SER A 1056 35.68 -1.03 78.00
CA SER A 1056 34.26 -1.25 78.24
C SER A 1056 33.70 -2.38 77.36
N LYS A 1057 32.78 -3.16 77.90
CA LYS A 1057 31.98 -4.13 77.14
C LYS A 1057 30.99 -3.41 76.23
N GLN A 1058 30.93 -3.83 74.98
CA GLN A 1058 30.07 -3.22 73.96
C GLN A 1058 29.42 -4.31 73.11
N PHE A 1059 28.39 -3.97 72.34
CA PHE A 1059 27.70 -4.90 71.44
C PHE A 1059 27.10 -6.15 72.14
N PHE A 1060 26.01 -5.95 72.88
CA PHE A 1060 25.27 -7.05 73.52
C PHE A 1060 24.36 -7.76 72.50
N GLU A 1061 24.74 -8.98 72.12
CA GLU A 1061 24.04 -9.83 71.15
C GLU A 1061 24.16 -11.30 71.59
N ASN A 1062 23.11 -12.10 71.39
CA ASN A 1062 23.05 -13.51 71.80
C ASN A 1062 23.31 -13.71 73.31
N ASP A 1063 22.67 -12.89 74.14
CA ASP A 1063 22.76 -12.91 75.61
C ASP A 1063 24.18 -12.75 76.19
N LYS A 1064 25.13 -12.24 75.38
CA LYS A 1064 26.52 -11.96 75.78
C LYS A 1064 27.06 -10.71 75.09
N TYR A 1065 28.16 -10.16 75.57
CA TYR A 1065 28.86 -9.08 74.89
C TYR A 1065 29.82 -9.66 73.84
N GLN A 1066 29.55 -9.37 72.55
CA GLN A 1066 30.31 -9.89 71.40
C GLN A 1066 31.56 -9.08 71.08
N GLY A 1067 31.80 -8.00 71.83
CA GLY A 1067 32.91 -7.09 71.59
C GLY A 1067 33.05 -6.05 72.70
N GLY A 1068 33.84 -5.03 72.42
CA GLY A 1068 34.18 -4.01 73.40
C GLY A 1068 34.85 -2.81 72.77
N ARG A 1069 35.27 -1.90 73.64
CA ARG A 1069 35.91 -0.64 73.28
C ARG A 1069 36.96 -0.24 74.30
N LEU A 1070 38.16 0.05 73.82
CA LEU A 1070 39.26 0.65 74.58
C LEU A 1070 39.37 2.14 74.22
N THR A 1071 39.35 3.02 75.21
CA THR A 1071 39.42 4.49 75.01
C THR A 1071 39.99 5.21 76.23
N ASP A 1072 40.64 6.36 75.99
CA ASP A 1072 41.03 7.34 77.01
C ASP A 1072 39.94 8.41 77.27
N GLY A 1073 38.80 8.29 76.56
CA GLY A 1073 37.69 9.25 76.61
C GLY A 1073 37.96 10.60 75.93
N LEU A 1074 39.12 10.77 75.27
CA LEU A 1074 39.54 12.06 74.72
C LEU A 1074 40.09 11.96 73.30
N THR A 1075 41.11 11.14 73.06
CA THR A 1075 41.93 11.20 71.85
C THR A 1075 41.80 9.99 70.95
N TYR A 1076 41.40 8.82 71.46
CA TYR A 1076 41.19 7.65 70.63
C TYR A 1076 40.08 6.72 71.16
N GLU A 1077 39.50 5.98 70.23
CA GLU A 1077 38.44 5.02 70.53
C GLU A 1077 38.57 3.77 69.64
N ASN A 1078 39.04 2.66 70.22
CA ASN A 1078 39.30 1.43 69.49
C ASN A 1078 38.27 0.37 69.85
N TRP A 1079 37.43 0.01 68.89
CA TRP A 1079 36.36 -0.97 69.00
C TRP A 1079 36.75 -2.29 68.34
N PHE A 1080 36.29 -3.39 68.92
CA PHE A 1080 36.49 -4.74 68.37
C PHE A 1080 35.21 -5.55 68.52
N LYS A 1081 34.90 -6.40 67.54
CA LYS A 1081 33.72 -7.27 67.55
C LYS A 1081 34.02 -8.64 66.93
N TYR A 1082 33.45 -9.70 67.51
CA TYR A 1082 33.55 -11.10 67.07
C TYR A 1082 34.96 -11.73 67.13
N PHE A 1083 35.81 -11.30 68.07
CA PHE A 1083 37.12 -11.95 68.29
C PHE A 1083 37.02 -13.04 69.36
N ASP A 1084 37.69 -14.18 69.17
CA ASP A 1084 37.67 -15.29 70.15
C ASP A 1084 38.49 -14.96 71.41
N VAL A 1085 39.63 -14.29 71.21
CA VAL A 1085 40.58 -13.96 72.28
C VAL A 1085 40.97 -12.50 72.16
N VAL A 1086 40.87 -11.77 73.28
CA VAL A 1086 41.23 -10.36 73.37
C VAL A 1086 42.33 -10.22 74.41
N TYR A 1087 43.47 -9.70 73.99
CA TYR A 1087 44.59 -9.35 74.86
C TYR A 1087 44.50 -7.85 75.14
N ALA A 1088 44.19 -7.48 76.38
CA ALA A 1088 44.21 -6.10 76.82
C ALA A 1088 45.50 -5.84 77.59
N ARG A 1089 46.34 -4.95 77.08
CA ARG A 1089 47.62 -4.63 77.68
C ARG A 1089 47.68 -3.17 78.13
N SER A 1090 47.84 -2.98 79.43
CA SER A 1090 48.15 -1.68 80.03
C SER A 1090 49.66 -1.40 79.93
N SER A 1091 50.00 -0.13 79.77
CA SER A 1091 51.36 0.40 79.72
C SER A 1091 51.96 0.58 81.12
N ASP A 1092 51.17 0.35 82.18
CA ASP A 1092 51.49 0.59 83.59
C ASP A 1092 51.90 2.05 83.90
N GLN A 1093 51.51 3.01 83.04
CA GLN A 1093 51.76 4.45 83.23
C GLN A 1093 50.51 5.24 83.64
N GLY A 1094 49.30 4.74 83.34
CA GLY A 1094 48.04 5.23 83.86
C GLY A 1094 47.92 4.97 85.37
N THR A 1095 47.17 5.82 86.07
CA THR A 1095 46.95 5.67 87.52
C THR A 1095 45.64 4.97 87.86
N THR A 1096 44.69 4.89 86.92
CA THR A 1096 43.36 4.28 87.08
C THR A 1096 42.82 3.63 85.80
N ASP A 1097 43.61 2.79 85.13
CA ASP A 1097 43.07 1.95 84.05
C ASP A 1097 41.97 1.04 84.61
N THR A 1098 40.92 0.77 83.81
CA THR A 1098 39.77 -0.03 84.27
C THR A 1098 39.20 -0.95 83.19
N ILE A 1099 38.70 -2.12 83.63
CA ILE A 1099 37.90 -3.05 82.82
C ILE A 1099 36.48 -3.16 83.38
N GLU A 1100 35.47 -2.91 82.54
CA GLU A 1100 34.07 -2.94 82.96
C GLU A 1100 33.36 -4.24 82.54
N GLY A 1101 32.94 -5.05 83.52
CA GLY A 1101 31.98 -6.15 83.32
C GLY A 1101 32.54 -7.44 82.71
N GLU A 1102 33.75 -7.83 83.11
CA GLU A 1102 34.54 -8.98 82.64
C GLU A 1102 33.80 -10.34 82.62
N GLN A 1103 32.81 -10.56 83.51
CA GLN A 1103 32.14 -11.86 83.64
C GLN A 1103 31.05 -12.14 82.58
N GLU A 1104 30.76 -11.18 81.69
CA GLU A 1104 29.63 -11.24 80.74
C GLU A 1104 30.06 -11.38 79.27
N LEU A 1105 31.36 -11.63 79.02
CA LEU A 1105 31.98 -11.58 77.70
C LEU A 1105 31.77 -12.87 76.89
N ALA A 1106 31.56 -12.74 75.57
CA ALA A 1106 31.52 -13.86 74.63
C ALA A 1106 32.92 -14.34 74.22
N TYR A 1107 33.95 -13.57 74.54
CA TYR A 1107 35.35 -13.80 74.17
C TYR A 1107 36.22 -14.05 75.41
N ARG A 1108 37.38 -14.65 75.21
CA ARG A 1108 38.37 -14.82 76.28
C ARG A 1108 39.21 -13.56 76.42
N LEU A 1109 39.00 -12.81 77.51
CA LEU A 1109 39.87 -11.69 77.88
C LEU A 1109 41.16 -12.19 78.55
N ILE A 1110 42.30 -11.65 78.15
CA ILE A 1110 43.61 -11.86 78.76
C ILE A 1110 44.20 -10.49 79.08
N GLU A 1111 44.33 -10.22 80.37
CA GLU A 1111 44.82 -8.96 80.90
C GLU A 1111 46.34 -9.01 81.11
N MET A 1112 47.02 -7.93 80.76
CA MET A 1112 48.45 -7.75 80.98
C MET A 1112 48.71 -6.33 81.48
N GLY A 1113 49.45 -6.18 82.58
CA GLY A 1113 49.63 -4.88 83.24
C GLY A 1113 48.58 -4.64 84.34
N SER A 1114 48.48 -3.40 84.81
CA SER A 1114 47.59 -2.98 85.89
C SER A 1114 46.28 -2.42 85.32
N TRP A 1115 45.17 -3.12 85.55
CA TRP A 1115 43.81 -2.77 85.10
C TRP A 1115 42.81 -2.71 86.27
#